data_AF-A0A7W7ILF4-F1
#
_entry.id   AF-A0A7W7ILF4-F1
#
_cell.length_a   1.000
_cell.length_b   1.000
_cell.length_c   1.000
_cell.angle_alpha   90.00
_cell.angle_beta   90.00
_cell.angle_gamma   90.00
#
_symmetry.space_group_name_H-M   'P 1'
#
loop_
_entity.id
_entity.type
_entity.pdbx_description
1 polymer ?
#
loop_
_entity_poly.entity_id
_entity_poly.type
_entity_poly.pdbx_seq_one_letter_code
_entity_poly.pdbx_strand_id
1 'polypeptide(L)'
;MPVTTGAIGNGAMRLTAATVTQYLVGRKRLNENPKRRVLLLRAVPAWEGADELSWGTGQAARVVPAPSPLAIHELVLEHLAPGAEGPEVLVVLTDREENELDPAILARVHRQRVEIVDNWNLVLEMFGAEQRDPRLREESWAAEALLDATPPGGWPELGGGILSRGTALSLLALRRLRLGRYATETPDDASGTDPSAGGLDTRLLLRWSLEPSGPDRLKALRGPERQGLITFLSEAEQAGPAGRILFALVEADHGPDAVPFGLLCAALWGDAPADGDTYRARGRIERWLGDPPPATGQALDTFLSAFGRSCQEFVTALLATGDTDDGEAGRAARRTTRQILSRASELSRQFGIEPQARYSTVLSEGLSERFTSLGHALRATDLDVVISALAAVENHELARDHDAQVRVRRAWMATRLVHWLATGPTAEITTVAAGLDRHVAETGWVDQALDHIEAGGDPDPALKSAYDLIAERVREARKEIDRSFAKALETWTAAGTDPGSMLTVETFLPRIVKPVVTGKSQYRLLLLVLDGMSAGIAAELAEELRRNWAEYDPMPEAPGTPPRRRAMAAALPTVTAISRTSLFAATLMKGSQADEKRLFPRHRFWGGEPAAVFHKDDLRGATPGSPFSEALTDALEHGTGHIAVVLNTIDDRLMKEQKLGDATWRPEHIGELRELLREAAERGMAVLLTSDHGHVVDRRGVRIDGVDAASARHRLPGGPVADGEVALSGPRVVRDAPGGEIVALWDRDLRYSTQQAGYHGGAALAEFAIPVLAFLTFNSTPPKGWRELGDQRPTWWRLETEETQAEPLSPLAQASAEPPAPQAPPTVTVKESSDALFELEAERRHSPEPVAAPRPEPTPAPDDLATALLASETFRQQMDLMARKPPLGKIEAAVRALLNSGTLPVTALAQRVGERATRADGFAAVLGQLLNYDGVQVLEILPDGRTLRLNTALLREQFDVQ
;
A
#
# COMPACT_ATOMS: atom_id res chain seq x y z
N MET A 1 -25.23 18.99 -63.66
CA MET A 1 -26.65 19.26 -63.38
C MET A 1 -27.33 17.96 -62.97
N PRO A 2 -27.34 17.60 -61.67
CA PRO A 2 -28.27 16.60 -61.13
C PRO A 2 -29.68 17.19 -61.05
N VAL A 3 -30.71 16.34 -60.98
CA VAL A 3 -32.10 16.78 -60.85
C VAL A 3 -32.39 17.25 -59.43
N THR A 4 -32.93 18.46 -59.28
CA THR A 4 -33.54 18.94 -58.03
C THR A 4 -34.80 18.15 -57.73
N THR A 5 -34.74 17.25 -56.75
CA THR A 5 -35.94 16.66 -56.14
C THR A 5 -36.70 17.77 -55.40
N GLY A 6 -37.92 18.06 -55.85
CA GLY A 6 -38.76 19.09 -55.25
C GLY A 6 -39.15 18.75 -53.81
N ALA A 7 -39.22 19.77 -52.95
CA ALA A 7 -39.64 19.59 -51.57
C ALA A 7 -41.11 19.13 -51.50
N ILE A 8 -41.34 17.89 -51.03
CA ILE A 8 -42.69 17.37 -50.78
C ILE A 8 -43.12 17.86 -49.39
N GLY A 9 -44.00 18.85 -49.36
CA GLY A 9 -44.64 19.33 -48.13
C GLY A 9 -45.73 18.40 -47.63
N ASN A 10 -45.39 17.20 -47.16
CA ASN A 10 -46.29 16.33 -46.39
C ASN A 10 -45.75 16.15 -44.97
N GLY A 11 -46.31 16.89 -44.00
CA GLY A 11 -45.93 16.84 -42.58
C GLY A 11 -46.43 15.60 -41.84
N ALA A 12 -46.50 14.45 -42.49
CA ALA A 12 -46.98 13.19 -41.92
C ALA A 12 -45.78 12.30 -41.55
N MET A 13 -45.70 11.86 -40.30
CA MET A 13 -44.55 11.11 -39.77
C MET A 13 -44.79 9.60 -39.82
N ARG A 14 -43.74 8.77 -39.81
CA ARG A 14 -43.90 7.33 -39.56
C ARG A 14 -44.23 7.12 -38.07
N LEU A 15 -45.11 6.17 -37.76
CA LEU A 15 -45.42 5.78 -36.37
C LEU A 15 -44.90 4.36 -36.12
N THR A 16 -44.29 4.12 -34.96
CA THR A 16 -43.80 2.79 -34.56
C THR A 16 -44.86 2.01 -33.78
N ALA A 17 -44.64 0.71 -33.60
CA ALA A 17 -45.47 -0.14 -32.73
C ALA A 17 -45.55 0.43 -31.30
N ALA A 18 -44.45 0.99 -30.77
CA ALA A 18 -44.44 1.63 -29.45
C ALA A 18 -45.30 2.91 -29.44
N THR A 19 -45.14 3.81 -30.42
CA THR A 19 -45.92 5.05 -30.50
C THR A 19 -47.43 4.78 -30.61
N VAL A 20 -47.85 3.83 -31.46
CA VAL A 20 -49.27 3.47 -31.59
C VAL A 20 -49.79 2.81 -30.30
N THR A 21 -49.00 1.94 -29.66
CA THR A 21 -49.40 1.29 -28.40
C THR A 21 -49.58 2.31 -27.27
N GLN A 22 -48.63 3.23 -27.07
CA GLN A 22 -48.75 4.26 -26.03
C GLN A 22 -49.91 5.24 -26.30
N TYR A 23 -50.12 5.60 -27.57
CA TYR A 23 -51.28 6.40 -27.97
C TYR A 23 -52.61 5.70 -27.63
N LEU A 24 -52.70 4.38 -27.75
CA LEU A 24 -53.90 3.62 -27.36
C LEU A 24 -54.04 3.52 -25.83
N VAL A 25 -52.94 3.32 -25.09
CA VAL A 25 -52.91 3.25 -23.61
C VAL A 25 -53.41 4.55 -22.96
N GLY A 26 -52.97 5.72 -23.43
CA GLY A 26 -53.41 7.01 -22.88
C GLY A 26 -54.92 7.29 -23.08
N ARG A 27 -55.57 6.59 -24.01
CA ARG A 27 -56.95 6.87 -24.46
C ARG A 27 -58.01 6.10 -23.68
N LYS A 28 -58.11 6.35 -22.37
CA LYS A 28 -59.09 5.76 -21.42
C LYS A 28 -60.51 5.57 -21.98
N ARG A 29 -61.04 6.53 -22.76
CA ARG A 29 -62.37 6.46 -23.41
C ARG A 29 -62.54 5.40 -24.52
N LEU A 30 -61.47 4.75 -24.98
CA LEU A 30 -61.56 3.54 -25.83
C LEU A 30 -61.96 2.32 -25.00
N ASN A 31 -61.70 2.33 -23.69
CA ASN A 31 -61.86 1.19 -22.79
C ASN A 31 -63.27 1.15 -22.14
N GLU A 32 -64.09 2.18 -22.34
CA GLU A 32 -65.33 2.45 -21.60
C GLU A 32 -66.61 1.94 -22.31
N ASN A 33 -66.53 1.35 -23.52
CA ASN A 33 -67.71 0.95 -24.28
C ASN A 33 -67.42 -0.19 -25.30
N PRO A 34 -68.08 -1.36 -25.22
CA PRO A 34 -67.87 -2.49 -26.13
C PRO A 34 -68.59 -2.25 -27.48
N LYS A 35 -67.96 -1.44 -28.32
CA LYS A 35 -68.41 -1.12 -29.68
C LYS A 35 -67.20 -0.86 -30.56
N ARG A 36 -67.15 -1.53 -31.71
CA ARG A 36 -66.06 -1.38 -32.68
C ARG A 36 -65.75 0.08 -32.99
N ARG A 37 -64.46 0.44 -32.96
CA ARG A 37 -63.95 1.78 -33.20
C ARG A 37 -62.97 1.79 -34.36
N VAL A 38 -62.97 2.89 -35.11
CA VAL A 38 -61.89 3.22 -36.04
C VAL A 38 -61.23 4.52 -35.58
N LEU A 39 -59.90 4.56 -35.53
CA LEU A 39 -59.11 5.78 -35.37
C LEU A 39 -58.37 6.05 -36.68
N LEU A 40 -58.41 7.29 -37.15
CA LEU A 40 -57.55 7.76 -38.23
C LEU A 40 -56.38 8.52 -37.60
N LEU A 41 -55.15 8.07 -37.83
CA LEU A 41 -53.95 8.74 -37.36
C LEU A 41 -53.20 9.35 -38.55
N ARG A 42 -52.83 10.63 -38.43
CA ARG A 42 -52.06 11.31 -39.48
C ARG A 42 -50.61 10.83 -39.46
N ALA A 43 -50.25 10.02 -40.45
CA ALA A 43 -48.99 9.31 -40.54
C ALA A 43 -48.60 9.02 -42.00
N VAL A 44 -47.35 8.64 -42.26
CA VAL A 44 -47.02 8.00 -43.54
C VAL A 44 -47.86 6.70 -43.64
N PRO A 45 -48.57 6.44 -44.76
CA PRO A 45 -49.36 5.22 -44.95
C PRO A 45 -48.46 4.01 -45.23
N ALA A 46 -47.67 3.62 -44.23
CA ALA A 46 -46.80 2.45 -44.21
C ALA A 46 -46.80 1.85 -42.80
N TRP A 47 -46.76 0.53 -42.70
CA TRP A 47 -46.69 -0.18 -41.43
C TRP A 47 -45.63 -1.28 -41.51
N GLU A 48 -44.78 -1.35 -40.47
CA GLU A 48 -43.66 -2.30 -40.35
C GLU A 48 -43.75 -3.09 -39.03
N GLY A 49 -44.87 -2.96 -38.30
CA GLY A 49 -45.18 -3.72 -37.09
C GLY A 49 -46.10 -4.92 -37.36
N ALA A 50 -46.54 -5.59 -36.30
CA ALA A 50 -47.57 -6.63 -36.40
C ALA A 50 -48.93 -6.05 -36.80
N ASP A 51 -49.71 -6.77 -37.61
CA ASP A 51 -51.04 -6.36 -38.05
C ASP A 51 -52.02 -6.19 -36.87
N GLU A 52 -51.81 -6.92 -35.78
CA GLU A 52 -52.52 -6.74 -34.52
C GLU A 52 -51.57 -6.33 -33.39
N LEU A 53 -51.86 -5.20 -32.74
CA LEU A 53 -51.19 -4.76 -31.51
C LEU A 53 -52.09 -5.02 -30.30
N SER A 54 -51.52 -5.60 -29.24
CA SER A 54 -52.19 -5.74 -27.94
C SER A 54 -51.71 -4.68 -26.94
N TRP A 55 -52.62 -4.16 -26.11
CA TRP A 55 -52.27 -3.31 -24.96
C TRP A 55 -53.14 -3.62 -23.74
N GLY A 56 -52.63 -3.27 -22.55
CA GLY A 56 -53.32 -3.52 -21.29
C GLY A 56 -53.65 -5.01 -21.06
N THR A 57 -54.70 -5.27 -20.28
CA THR A 57 -55.17 -6.63 -19.99
C THR A 57 -56.24 -7.05 -20.99
N GLY A 58 -55.80 -7.54 -22.17
CA GLY A 58 -56.68 -8.20 -23.15
C GLY A 58 -57.34 -7.28 -24.18
N GLN A 59 -56.78 -6.08 -24.44
CA GLN A 59 -57.25 -5.21 -25.52
C GLN A 59 -56.36 -5.38 -26.76
N ALA A 60 -56.95 -5.33 -27.96
CA ALA A 60 -56.22 -5.44 -29.22
C ALA A 60 -56.77 -4.48 -30.29
N ALA A 61 -55.89 -4.08 -31.23
CA ALA A 61 -56.22 -3.25 -32.37
C ALA A 61 -55.55 -3.79 -33.63
N ARG A 62 -56.30 -3.83 -34.74
CA ARG A 62 -55.75 -4.03 -36.07
C ARG A 62 -55.13 -2.71 -36.55
N VAL A 63 -53.91 -2.70 -37.05
CA VAL A 63 -53.24 -1.51 -37.59
C VAL A 63 -53.06 -1.67 -39.10
N VAL A 64 -53.54 -0.71 -39.89
CA VAL A 64 -53.55 -0.82 -41.37
C VAL A 64 -53.16 0.51 -42.02
N PRO A 65 -52.22 0.53 -42.98
CA PRO A 65 -51.92 1.72 -43.77
C PRO A 65 -52.98 1.95 -44.87
N ALA A 66 -53.42 3.19 -45.05
CA ALA A 66 -54.37 3.60 -46.08
C ALA A 66 -53.84 4.78 -46.91
N PRO A 67 -53.30 4.54 -48.12
CA PRO A 67 -52.66 5.56 -48.95
C PRO A 67 -53.65 6.40 -49.79
N SER A 68 -54.96 6.26 -49.60
CA SER A 68 -55.98 7.02 -50.33
C SER A 68 -57.29 7.17 -49.53
N PRO A 69 -58.14 8.17 -49.85
CA PRO A 69 -59.46 8.31 -49.22
C PRO A 69 -60.37 7.09 -49.46
N LEU A 70 -60.22 6.42 -50.61
CA LEU A 70 -60.97 5.19 -50.93
C LEU A 70 -60.54 4.03 -50.02
N ALA A 71 -59.24 3.83 -49.80
CA ALA A 71 -58.75 2.79 -48.89
C ALA A 71 -59.23 3.02 -47.44
N ILE A 72 -59.29 4.28 -46.98
CA ILE A 72 -59.89 4.62 -45.68
C ILE A 72 -61.39 4.26 -45.67
N HIS A 73 -62.12 4.62 -46.73
CA HIS A 73 -63.56 4.36 -46.85
C HIS A 73 -63.87 2.85 -46.86
N GLU A 74 -63.07 2.03 -47.55
CA GLU A 74 -63.17 0.57 -47.57
C GLU A 74 -62.90 -0.01 -46.17
N LEU A 75 -61.76 0.31 -45.54
CA LEU A 75 -61.38 -0.21 -44.23
C LEU A 75 -62.35 0.20 -43.10
N VAL A 76 -62.88 1.43 -43.14
CA VAL A 76 -63.88 1.92 -42.18
C VAL A 76 -65.20 1.14 -42.32
N LEU A 77 -65.63 0.82 -43.53
CA LEU A 77 -66.87 0.06 -43.76
C LEU A 77 -66.70 -1.44 -43.48
N GLU A 78 -65.57 -2.05 -43.84
CA GLU A 78 -65.24 -3.44 -43.51
C GLU A 78 -65.25 -3.65 -42.00
N HIS A 79 -64.54 -2.81 -41.24
CA HIS A 79 -64.43 -2.94 -39.79
C HIS A 79 -65.75 -2.79 -39.05
N LEU A 80 -66.63 -1.92 -39.56
CA LEU A 80 -67.94 -1.60 -38.98
C LEU A 80 -69.08 -2.47 -39.55
N ALA A 81 -68.78 -3.46 -40.40
CA ALA A 81 -69.79 -4.33 -40.99
C ALA A 81 -70.43 -5.27 -39.95
N PRO A 82 -71.73 -5.60 -40.08
CA PRO A 82 -72.38 -6.59 -39.21
C PRO A 82 -71.73 -7.97 -39.37
N GLY A 83 -71.13 -8.49 -38.30
CA GLY A 83 -70.45 -9.79 -38.30
C GLY A 83 -68.98 -9.76 -38.72
N ALA A 84 -68.34 -8.59 -38.80
CA ALA A 84 -66.90 -8.50 -39.04
C ALA A 84 -66.07 -9.15 -37.91
N GLU A 85 -65.01 -9.88 -38.27
CA GLU A 85 -64.11 -10.59 -37.36
C GLU A 85 -62.86 -9.76 -36.99
N GLY A 86 -62.04 -10.26 -36.06
CA GLY A 86 -60.84 -9.57 -35.55
C GLY A 86 -61.09 -8.60 -34.38
N PRO A 87 -60.10 -7.74 -34.05
CA PRO A 87 -60.12 -6.87 -32.87
C PRO A 87 -61.25 -5.82 -32.88
N GLU A 88 -61.61 -5.24 -31.72
CA GLU A 88 -62.64 -4.19 -31.69
C GLU A 88 -62.15 -2.84 -32.24
N VAL A 89 -60.85 -2.58 -32.19
CA VAL A 89 -60.25 -1.32 -32.62
C VAL A 89 -59.52 -1.50 -33.96
N LEU A 90 -59.76 -0.59 -34.90
CA LEU A 90 -58.96 -0.41 -36.11
C LEU A 90 -58.21 0.92 -35.99
N VAL A 91 -56.90 0.91 -36.24
CA VAL A 91 -56.06 2.09 -36.40
C VAL A 91 -55.66 2.20 -37.87
N VAL A 92 -56.10 3.26 -38.53
CA VAL A 92 -55.77 3.54 -39.93
C VAL A 92 -54.68 4.60 -39.99
N LEU A 93 -53.55 4.27 -40.60
CA LEU A 93 -52.43 5.19 -40.80
C LEU A 93 -52.54 5.86 -42.18
N THR A 94 -52.67 7.17 -42.23
CA THR A 94 -52.89 7.90 -43.50
C THR A 94 -52.28 9.29 -43.51
N ASP A 95 -51.80 9.74 -44.67
CA ASP A 95 -51.23 11.09 -44.85
C ASP A 95 -52.30 12.15 -45.16
N ARG A 96 -53.53 11.71 -45.44
CA ARG A 96 -54.68 12.54 -45.82
C ARG A 96 -55.11 13.53 -44.74
N GLU A 97 -55.57 14.70 -45.18
CA GLU A 97 -56.22 15.70 -44.33
C GLU A 97 -57.73 15.50 -44.22
N GLU A 98 -58.35 16.08 -43.18
CA GLU A 98 -59.80 15.95 -42.91
C GLU A 98 -60.68 16.49 -44.04
N ASN A 99 -60.19 17.45 -44.80
CA ASN A 99 -60.86 18.02 -45.98
C ASN A 99 -60.80 17.12 -47.23
N GLU A 100 -59.99 16.06 -47.23
CA GLU A 100 -59.91 15.06 -48.31
C GLU A 100 -60.86 13.86 -48.08
N LEU A 101 -61.55 13.82 -46.93
CA LEU A 101 -62.38 12.68 -46.51
C LEU A 101 -63.87 13.01 -46.54
N ASP A 102 -64.70 12.01 -46.87
CA ASP A 102 -66.16 12.15 -46.84
C ASP A 102 -66.63 12.44 -45.40
N PRO A 103 -67.42 13.51 -45.14
CA PRO A 103 -68.03 13.78 -43.84
C PRO A 103 -68.82 12.60 -43.26
N ALA A 104 -69.38 11.73 -44.09
CA ALA A 104 -70.05 10.50 -43.68
C ALA A 104 -69.08 9.43 -43.15
N ILE A 105 -67.84 9.37 -43.66
CA ILE A 105 -66.78 8.53 -43.08
C ILE A 105 -66.25 9.17 -41.80
N LEU A 106 -66.00 10.48 -41.79
CA LEU A 106 -65.59 11.20 -40.57
C LEU A 106 -66.61 11.01 -39.44
N ALA A 107 -67.91 11.09 -39.71
CA ALA A 107 -68.96 10.85 -38.71
C ALA A 107 -68.91 9.46 -38.04
N ARG A 108 -68.22 8.48 -38.64
CA ARG A 108 -68.08 7.09 -38.16
C ARG A 108 -66.77 6.82 -37.39
N VAL A 109 -65.76 7.68 -37.46
CA VAL A 109 -64.46 7.47 -36.78
C VAL A 109 -64.40 8.16 -35.41
N HIS A 110 -63.44 7.74 -34.57
CA HIS A 110 -63.25 8.27 -33.22
C HIS A 110 -63.00 9.78 -33.25
N ARG A 111 -63.74 10.54 -32.42
CA ARG A 111 -63.74 12.02 -32.37
C ARG A 111 -64.05 12.72 -33.71
N GLN A 112 -64.56 11.99 -34.70
CA GLN A 112 -65.02 12.50 -36.00
C GLN A 112 -63.97 13.29 -36.81
N ARG A 113 -62.69 12.93 -36.66
CA ARG A 113 -61.54 13.74 -37.12
C ARG A 113 -60.32 12.85 -37.43
N VAL A 114 -59.27 13.39 -38.04
CA VAL A 114 -57.99 12.71 -38.24
C VAL A 114 -57.02 13.19 -37.15
N GLU A 115 -56.59 12.29 -36.27
CA GLU A 115 -55.79 12.70 -35.12
C GLU A 115 -54.28 12.72 -35.44
N ILE A 116 -53.67 13.88 -35.27
CA ILE A 116 -52.21 14.06 -35.32
C ILE A 116 -51.61 13.53 -34.01
N VAL A 117 -50.55 12.72 -34.11
CA VAL A 117 -49.79 12.22 -32.97
C VAL A 117 -48.59 13.13 -32.74
N ASP A 118 -48.50 13.75 -31.55
CA ASP A 118 -47.30 14.44 -31.08
C ASP A 118 -46.55 13.51 -30.11
N ASN A 119 -45.44 12.93 -30.58
CA ASN A 119 -44.61 12.02 -29.79
C ASN A 119 -44.17 12.65 -28.46
N TRP A 120 -43.95 13.97 -28.40
CA TRP A 120 -43.52 14.62 -27.17
C TRP A 120 -44.64 14.71 -26.13
N ASN A 121 -45.91 14.78 -26.53
CA ASN A 121 -47.02 14.75 -25.58
C ASN A 121 -47.21 13.33 -25.02
N LEU A 122 -47.00 12.29 -25.84
CA LEU A 122 -46.97 10.90 -25.34
C LEU A 122 -45.80 10.66 -24.38
N VAL A 123 -44.62 11.23 -24.66
CA VAL A 123 -43.48 11.17 -23.72
C VAL A 123 -43.81 11.91 -22.42
N LEU A 124 -44.42 13.10 -22.46
CA LEU A 124 -44.85 13.79 -21.24
C LEU A 124 -45.87 12.99 -20.42
N GLU A 125 -46.86 12.36 -21.08
CA GLU A 125 -47.82 11.44 -20.43
C GLU A 125 -47.10 10.25 -19.77
N MET A 126 -46.12 9.62 -20.44
CA MET A 126 -45.36 8.48 -19.88
C MET A 126 -44.45 8.84 -18.69
N PHE A 127 -44.00 10.09 -18.57
CA PHE A 127 -43.16 10.57 -17.47
C PHE A 127 -43.96 11.28 -16.35
N GLY A 128 -45.28 11.40 -16.49
CA GLY A 128 -46.12 12.15 -15.54
C GLY A 128 -45.74 13.64 -15.46
N ALA A 129 -45.28 14.22 -16.58
CA ALA A 129 -44.79 15.60 -16.67
C ALA A 129 -45.79 16.52 -17.40
N GLU A 130 -45.87 17.78 -16.98
CA GLU A 130 -46.79 18.76 -17.56
C GLU A 130 -46.18 19.55 -18.73
N GLN A 131 -44.84 19.69 -18.73
CA GLN A 131 -44.10 20.56 -19.65
C GLN A 131 -42.77 19.91 -20.05
N ARG A 132 -42.23 20.29 -21.22
CA ARG A 132 -40.90 19.88 -21.70
C ARG A 132 -39.93 21.05 -21.77
N ASP A 133 -38.65 20.77 -21.50
CA ASP A 133 -37.54 21.66 -21.80
C ASP A 133 -37.57 22.10 -23.29
N PRO A 134 -37.48 23.42 -23.59
CA PRO A 134 -37.41 23.91 -24.97
C PRO A 134 -36.31 23.25 -25.81
N ARG A 135 -35.17 22.85 -25.22
CA ARG A 135 -34.06 22.19 -25.93
C ARG A 135 -34.48 20.85 -26.54
N LEU A 136 -35.41 20.14 -25.91
CA LEU A 136 -35.97 18.86 -26.43
C LEU A 136 -36.82 19.05 -27.69
N ARG A 137 -37.18 20.28 -28.08
CA ARG A 137 -37.88 20.55 -29.34
C ARG A 137 -36.99 20.30 -30.57
N GLU A 138 -35.68 20.48 -30.43
CA GLU A 138 -34.70 20.33 -31.51
C GLU A 138 -34.24 18.86 -31.65
N GLU A 139 -34.27 18.11 -30.54
CA GLU A 139 -33.88 16.70 -30.43
C GLU A 139 -35.00 15.74 -30.91
N SER A 140 -35.45 15.85 -32.16
CA SER A 140 -36.59 15.08 -32.70
C SER A 140 -36.45 13.56 -32.54
N TRP A 141 -35.23 13.04 -32.71
CA TRP A 141 -34.86 11.64 -32.50
C TRP A 141 -35.15 11.14 -31.07
N ALA A 142 -35.06 12.00 -30.06
CA ALA A 142 -35.17 11.61 -28.66
C ALA A 142 -36.60 11.21 -28.29
N ALA A 143 -37.62 11.79 -28.94
CA ALA A 143 -39.02 11.42 -28.70
C ALA A 143 -39.31 10.00 -29.20
N GLU A 144 -38.87 9.65 -30.41
CA GLU A 144 -38.97 8.30 -30.96
C GLU A 144 -38.16 7.30 -30.13
N ALA A 145 -36.92 7.67 -29.76
CA ALA A 145 -36.06 6.83 -28.94
C ALA A 145 -36.66 6.53 -27.55
N LEU A 146 -37.26 7.52 -26.88
CA LEU A 146 -37.92 7.34 -25.57
C LEU A 146 -39.18 6.46 -25.66
N LEU A 147 -39.97 6.57 -26.73
CA LEU A 147 -41.10 5.69 -26.98
C LEU A 147 -40.62 4.25 -27.25
N ASP A 148 -39.67 4.07 -28.17
CA ASP A 148 -39.12 2.77 -28.57
C ASP A 148 -38.20 2.12 -27.51
N ALA A 149 -37.80 2.83 -26.46
CA ALA A 149 -36.98 2.30 -25.35
C ALA A 149 -37.77 1.95 -24.09
N THR A 150 -39.06 2.30 -24.04
CA THR A 150 -39.92 2.20 -22.83
C THR A 150 -39.72 0.88 -22.08
N PRO A 151 -39.32 0.93 -20.79
CA PRO A 151 -39.09 -0.29 -20.00
C PRO A 151 -40.42 -0.96 -19.59
N PRO A 152 -40.40 -2.27 -19.29
CA PRO A 152 -41.53 -2.93 -18.63
C PRO A 152 -41.87 -2.21 -17.33
N GLY A 153 -43.15 -1.83 -17.15
CA GLY A 153 -43.62 -1.00 -16.04
C GLY A 153 -43.66 0.51 -16.32
N GLY A 154 -43.09 0.99 -17.43
CA GLY A 154 -43.09 2.40 -17.80
C GLY A 154 -41.90 3.20 -17.26
N TRP A 155 -41.76 4.44 -17.74
CA TRP A 155 -40.72 5.36 -17.26
C TRP A 155 -41.04 5.83 -15.83
N PRO A 156 -40.03 6.19 -14.99
CA PRO A 156 -40.30 6.70 -13.66
C PRO A 156 -41.06 8.04 -13.72
N GLU A 157 -42.17 8.11 -13.00
CA GLU A 157 -42.98 9.34 -12.90
C GLU A 157 -42.20 10.45 -12.17
N LEU A 158 -42.29 11.67 -12.69
CA LEU A 158 -41.63 12.86 -12.12
C LEU A 158 -42.49 13.61 -11.08
N GLY A 159 -43.73 13.16 -10.83
CA GLY A 159 -44.64 13.79 -9.87
C GLY A 159 -45.23 15.13 -10.30
N GLY A 160 -45.22 15.43 -11.61
CA GLY A 160 -45.59 16.73 -12.18
C GLY A 160 -44.39 17.65 -12.43
N GLY A 161 -44.56 18.66 -13.29
CA GLY A 161 -43.51 19.65 -13.61
C GLY A 161 -42.87 19.49 -15.00
N ILE A 162 -41.58 19.82 -15.10
CA ILE A 162 -40.85 19.93 -16.39
C ILE A 162 -39.94 18.72 -16.61
N LEU A 163 -40.14 18.00 -17.72
CA LEU A 163 -39.17 17.01 -18.22
C LEU A 163 -37.95 17.74 -18.81
N SER A 164 -36.81 17.69 -18.10
CA SER A 164 -35.56 18.32 -18.53
C SER A 164 -34.83 17.51 -19.61
N ARG A 165 -34.03 18.17 -20.48
CA ARG A 165 -33.18 17.44 -21.44
C ARG A 165 -32.23 16.46 -20.74
N GLY A 166 -31.60 16.89 -19.66
CA GLY A 166 -30.68 16.05 -18.88
C GLY A 166 -31.35 14.78 -18.34
N THR A 167 -32.52 14.91 -17.70
CA THR A 167 -33.28 13.77 -17.15
C THR A 167 -33.72 12.81 -18.25
N ALA A 168 -34.29 13.33 -19.33
CA ALA A 168 -34.81 12.54 -20.45
C ALA A 168 -33.71 11.74 -21.14
N LEU A 169 -32.61 12.40 -21.53
CA LEU A 169 -31.51 11.75 -22.23
C LEU A 169 -30.69 10.84 -21.30
N SER A 170 -30.60 11.14 -20.00
CA SER A 170 -29.95 10.25 -19.04
C SER A 170 -30.69 8.93 -18.88
N LEU A 171 -32.02 8.97 -18.69
CA LEU A 171 -32.82 7.75 -18.55
C LEU A 171 -32.85 6.94 -19.85
N LEU A 172 -32.86 7.60 -21.01
CA LEU A 172 -32.69 6.95 -22.31
C LEU A 172 -31.33 6.25 -22.44
N ALA A 173 -30.23 6.93 -22.11
CA ALA A 173 -28.88 6.38 -22.18
C ALA A 173 -28.72 5.18 -21.23
N LEU A 174 -29.12 5.31 -19.97
CA LEU A 174 -29.12 4.21 -19.00
C LEU A 174 -29.91 3.00 -19.52
N ARG A 175 -31.07 3.23 -20.16
CA ARG A 175 -31.93 2.18 -20.70
C ARG A 175 -31.36 1.50 -21.95
N ARG A 176 -30.81 2.27 -22.91
CA ARG A 176 -30.23 1.73 -24.15
C ARG A 176 -28.90 1.02 -23.93
N LEU A 177 -28.03 1.57 -23.07
CA LEU A 177 -26.72 1.00 -22.78
C LEU A 177 -26.76 -0.13 -21.74
N ARG A 178 -27.92 -0.36 -21.09
CA ARG A 178 -28.14 -1.29 -19.96
C ARG A 178 -27.24 -0.97 -18.77
N LEU A 179 -27.44 0.21 -18.18
CA LEU A 179 -26.65 0.74 -17.06
C LEU A 179 -27.53 0.99 -15.83
N GLY A 180 -26.91 0.97 -14.65
CA GLY A 180 -27.58 1.22 -13.37
C GLY A 180 -28.81 0.33 -13.19
N ARG A 181 -29.98 0.94 -12.94
CA ARG A 181 -31.28 0.27 -12.78
C ARG A 181 -31.79 -0.54 -13.99
N TYR A 182 -31.06 -0.54 -15.10
CA TYR A 182 -31.39 -1.30 -16.31
C TYR A 182 -30.27 -2.28 -16.74
N ALA A 183 -29.29 -2.54 -15.88
CA ALA A 183 -28.23 -3.52 -16.14
C ALA A 183 -28.75 -4.97 -16.18
N THR A 184 -29.66 -5.32 -15.26
CA THR A 184 -30.39 -6.58 -15.24
C THR A 184 -31.77 -6.45 -15.89
N GLU A 185 -32.30 -7.57 -16.41
CA GLU A 185 -33.70 -7.62 -16.89
C GLU A 185 -34.70 -7.90 -15.77
N THR A 186 -34.23 -8.40 -14.62
CA THR A 186 -34.97 -8.43 -13.35
C THR A 186 -34.77 -7.12 -12.57
N PRO A 187 -35.85 -6.44 -12.15
CA PRO A 187 -35.75 -5.33 -11.21
C PRO A 187 -35.53 -5.86 -9.79
N ASP A 188 -34.36 -5.57 -9.20
CA ASP A 188 -34.11 -5.82 -7.78
C ASP A 188 -34.71 -4.66 -6.94
N ASP A 189 -35.82 -4.93 -6.24
CA ASP A 189 -36.43 -4.03 -5.24
C ASP A 189 -35.57 -3.95 -3.95
N ALA A 190 -34.29 -3.61 -4.07
CA ALA A 190 -33.30 -3.79 -2.99
C ALA A 190 -32.17 -2.74 -2.89
N SER A 191 -32.32 -1.52 -3.41
CA SER A 191 -31.44 -0.40 -3.03
C SER A 191 -32.15 0.96 -2.99
N GLY A 192 -32.34 1.49 -1.78
CA GLY A 192 -32.97 2.79 -1.53
C GLY A 192 -32.09 4.02 -1.81
N THR A 193 -31.24 3.94 -2.83
CA THR A 193 -30.45 5.08 -3.34
C THR A 193 -31.30 5.93 -4.27
N ASP A 194 -31.30 7.25 -4.02
CA ASP A 194 -32.01 8.25 -4.81
C ASP A 194 -31.75 8.10 -6.33
N PRO A 195 -32.80 8.10 -7.20
CA PRO A 195 -32.63 8.01 -8.66
C PRO A 195 -31.78 9.14 -9.27
N SER A 196 -31.52 10.25 -8.56
CA SER A 196 -30.59 11.30 -8.97
C SER A 196 -29.12 11.00 -8.65
N ALA A 197 -28.83 10.07 -7.72
CA ALA A 197 -27.49 9.88 -7.15
C ALA A 197 -26.52 9.07 -8.03
N GLY A 198 -27.02 8.42 -9.09
CA GLY A 198 -26.23 7.63 -10.05
C GLY A 198 -26.08 8.34 -11.41
N GLY A 199 -25.30 9.41 -11.46
CA GLY A 199 -25.04 10.16 -12.71
C GLY A 199 -24.32 9.33 -13.78
N LEU A 200 -24.46 9.76 -15.04
CA LEU A 200 -23.72 9.20 -16.19
C LEU A 200 -22.29 9.76 -16.23
N ASP A 201 -21.50 9.38 -15.23
CA ASP A 201 -20.11 9.79 -15.10
C ASP A 201 -19.16 9.01 -16.03
N THR A 202 -17.92 9.51 -16.13
CA THR A 202 -16.87 8.85 -16.91
C THR A 202 -16.57 7.43 -16.39
N ARG A 203 -16.65 7.18 -15.08
CA ARG A 203 -16.25 5.88 -14.49
C ARG A 203 -17.26 4.77 -14.82
N LEU A 204 -18.55 5.09 -14.87
CA LEU A 204 -19.62 4.20 -15.33
C LEU A 204 -19.44 3.86 -16.81
N LEU A 205 -19.10 4.85 -17.65
CA LEU A 205 -18.90 4.64 -19.08
C LEU A 205 -17.59 3.91 -19.43
N LEU A 206 -16.51 4.11 -18.67
CA LEU A 206 -15.28 3.30 -18.77
C LEU A 206 -15.47 1.87 -18.26
N ARG A 207 -16.38 1.63 -17.30
CA ARG A 207 -16.79 0.27 -16.91
C ARG A 207 -17.64 -0.40 -17.99
N TRP A 208 -18.58 0.34 -18.58
CA TRP A 208 -19.45 -0.12 -19.66
C TRP A 208 -18.66 -0.53 -20.91
N SER A 209 -17.62 0.21 -21.29
CA SER A 209 -16.83 -0.13 -22.49
C SER A 209 -16.08 -1.47 -22.36
N LEU A 210 -15.79 -1.89 -21.12
CA LEU A 210 -15.18 -3.20 -20.80
C LEU A 210 -16.20 -4.35 -20.73
N GLU A 211 -17.50 -4.09 -20.86
CA GLU A 211 -18.49 -5.16 -20.96
C GLU A 211 -18.42 -5.84 -22.35
N PRO A 212 -18.45 -7.19 -22.46
CA PRO A 212 -18.34 -7.91 -23.74
C PRO A 212 -19.43 -7.64 -24.80
N SER A 213 -20.39 -6.78 -24.50
CA SER A 213 -21.41 -6.28 -25.44
C SER A 213 -21.80 -4.83 -25.15
N GLY A 214 -20.99 -4.09 -24.38
CA GLY A 214 -21.27 -2.71 -24.00
C GLY A 214 -21.27 -1.79 -25.23
N PRO A 215 -20.12 -1.58 -25.88
CA PRO A 215 -19.98 -0.77 -27.10
C PRO A 215 -21.00 -1.13 -28.21
N ASP A 216 -21.26 -2.42 -28.42
CA ASP A 216 -22.18 -2.90 -29.46
C ASP A 216 -23.62 -2.40 -29.27
N ARG A 217 -24.10 -2.23 -28.02
CA ARG A 217 -25.42 -1.66 -27.72
C ARG A 217 -25.56 -0.24 -28.27
N LEU A 218 -24.48 0.54 -28.28
CA LEU A 218 -24.46 1.89 -28.86
C LEU A 218 -24.43 1.81 -30.39
N LYS A 219 -23.54 0.97 -30.97
CA LYS A 219 -23.42 0.81 -32.43
C LYS A 219 -24.71 0.32 -33.09
N ALA A 220 -25.47 -0.53 -32.40
CA ALA A 220 -26.76 -1.05 -32.84
C ALA A 220 -27.91 0.00 -32.87
N LEU A 221 -27.73 1.20 -32.32
CA LEU A 221 -28.74 2.26 -32.39
C LEU A 221 -28.80 2.91 -33.77
N ARG A 222 -29.98 3.42 -34.12
CA ARG A 222 -30.24 4.20 -35.34
C ARG A 222 -29.30 5.42 -35.38
N GLY A 223 -28.76 5.76 -36.56
CA GLY A 223 -27.77 6.84 -36.72
C GLY A 223 -28.06 8.15 -35.96
N PRO A 224 -29.26 8.76 -36.10
CA PRO A 224 -29.62 9.98 -35.37
C PRO A 224 -29.66 9.79 -33.84
N GLU A 225 -30.20 8.66 -33.38
CA GLU A 225 -30.28 8.30 -31.96
C GLU A 225 -28.89 8.03 -31.36
N ARG A 226 -28.02 7.36 -32.12
CA ARG A 226 -26.63 7.11 -31.75
C ARG A 226 -25.83 8.41 -31.64
N GLN A 227 -25.89 9.27 -32.66
CA GLN A 227 -25.15 10.53 -32.68
C GLN A 227 -25.65 11.51 -31.61
N GLY A 228 -26.97 11.56 -31.37
CA GLY A 228 -27.56 12.37 -30.31
C GLY A 228 -27.09 11.93 -28.92
N LEU A 229 -27.10 10.63 -28.63
CA LEU A 229 -26.58 10.09 -27.38
C LEU A 229 -25.06 10.26 -27.23
N ILE A 230 -24.26 10.06 -28.28
CA ILE A 230 -22.81 10.34 -28.27
C ILE A 230 -22.56 11.81 -27.93
N THR A 231 -23.33 12.73 -28.52
CA THR A 231 -23.20 14.17 -28.27
C THR A 231 -23.52 14.48 -26.81
N PHE A 232 -24.66 13.99 -26.29
CA PHE A 232 -25.09 14.19 -24.92
C PHE A 232 -24.11 13.60 -23.88
N LEU A 233 -23.63 12.37 -24.07
CA LEU A 233 -22.68 11.74 -23.16
C LEU A 233 -21.28 12.37 -23.21
N SER A 234 -21.01 13.19 -24.25
CA SER A 234 -19.78 13.99 -24.45
C SER A 234 -19.90 15.45 -23.98
N GLU A 235 -21.03 15.83 -23.36
CA GLU A 235 -21.21 17.10 -22.67
C GLU A 235 -20.52 17.08 -21.29
N ALA A 236 -20.17 18.27 -20.78
CA ALA A 236 -19.32 18.41 -19.61
C ALA A 236 -20.00 18.04 -18.26
N GLU A 237 -21.31 17.85 -18.28
CA GLU A 237 -22.12 17.40 -17.14
C GLU A 237 -22.18 15.86 -17.04
N GLN A 238 -21.54 15.15 -17.98
CA GLN A 238 -21.54 13.68 -18.14
C GLN A 238 -20.08 13.16 -18.14
N ALA A 239 -19.55 12.72 -19.29
CA ALA A 239 -18.14 12.31 -19.42
C ALA A 239 -17.25 13.32 -20.17
N GLY A 240 -17.82 14.40 -20.71
CA GLY A 240 -17.08 15.55 -21.24
C GLY A 240 -15.96 15.20 -22.24
N PRO A 241 -14.75 15.78 -22.09
CA PRO A 241 -13.60 15.48 -22.94
C PRO A 241 -13.21 14.00 -23.01
N ALA A 242 -13.38 13.25 -21.92
CA ALA A 242 -13.10 11.81 -21.90
C ALA A 242 -14.15 11.01 -22.70
N GLY A 243 -15.43 11.39 -22.59
CA GLY A 243 -16.51 10.84 -23.40
C GLY A 243 -16.25 10.97 -24.90
N ARG A 244 -15.71 12.11 -25.34
CA ARG A 244 -15.38 12.36 -26.77
C ARG A 244 -14.39 11.36 -27.34
N ILE A 245 -13.36 11.00 -26.58
CA ILE A 245 -12.37 10.00 -26.99
C ILE A 245 -12.98 8.59 -26.91
N LEU A 246 -13.72 8.28 -25.83
CA LEU A 246 -14.39 7.00 -25.65
C LEU A 246 -15.32 6.66 -26.83
N PHE A 247 -16.20 7.58 -27.21
CA PHE A 247 -17.17 7.32 -28.28
C PHE A 247 -16.54 7.35 -29.68
N ALA A 248 -15.45 8.10 -29.90
CA ALA A 248 -14.66 7.97 -31.13
C ALA A 248 -14.06 6.56 -31.29
N LEU A 249 -13.51 6.00 -30.20
CA LEU A 249 -13.02 4.61 -30.18
C LEU A 249 -14.15 3.59 -30.37
N VAL A 250 -15.36 3.83 -29.84
CA VAL A 250 -16.52 2.96 -30.09
C VAL A 250 -16.96 2.99 -31.56
N GLU A 251 -17.10 4.17 -32.17
CA GLU A 251 -17.41 4.28 -33.60
C GLU A 251 -16.34 3.59 -34.47
N ALA A 252 -15.06 3.71 -34.11
CA ALA A 252 -13.90 3.09 -34.77
C ALA A 252 -13.68 1.58 -34.50
N ASP A 253 -14.62 0.88 -33.86
CA ASP A 253 -14.51 -0.56 -33.53
C ASP A 253 -13.38 -0.91 -32.53
N HIS A 254 -13.01 0.05 -31.67
CA HIS A 254 -11.98 -0.08 -30.63
C HIS A 254 -12.52 0.18 -29.22
N GLY A 255 -13.85 0.18 -29.05
CA GLY A 255 -14.53 0.39 -27.77
C GLY A 255 -14.05 -0.49 -26.59
N PRO A 256 -13.90 -1.82 -26.75
CA PRO A 256 -13.38 -2.70 -25.70
C PRO A 256 -11.94 -2.38 -25.26
N ASP A 257 -11.14 -1.82 -26.17
CA ASP A 257 -9.75 -1.42 -25.91
C ASP A 257 -9.63 0.01 -25.35
N ALA A 258 -10.74 0.70 -25.07
CA ALA A 258 -10.71 2.11 -24.71
C ALA A 258 -9.97 2.41 -23.38
N VAL A 259 -10.16 1.59 -22.33
CA VAL A 259 -9.40 1.78 -21.08
C VAL A 259 -7.91 1.43 -21.26
N PRO A 260 -7.53 0.29 -21.86
CA PRO A 260 -6.14 0.02 -22.27
C PRO A 260 -5.48 1.16 -23.07
N PHE A 261 -6.16 1.70 -24.08
CA PHE A 261 -5.70 2.84 -24.87
C PHE A 261 -5.54 4.11 -24.03
N GLY A 262 -6.48 4.36 -23.11
CA GLY A 262 -6.41 5.46 -22.16
C GLY A 262 -5.16 5.43 -21.28
N LEU A 263 -4.69 4.25 -20.87
CA LEU A 263 -3.41 4.16 -20.13
C LEU A 263 -2.21 4.55 -21.00
N LEU A 264 -2.27 4.33 -22.31
CA LEU A 264 -1.25 4.83 -23.25
C LEU A 264 -1.36 6.35 -23.43
N CYS A 265 -2.57 6.90 -23.41
CA CYS A 265 -2.78 8.34 -23.38
C CYS A 265 -2.22 8.98 -22.10
N ALA A 266 -2.40 8.34 -20.94
CA ALA A 266 -1.79 8.79 -19.67
C ALA A 266 -0.26 8.81 -19.77
N ALA A 267 0.34 7.71 -20.24
CA ALA A 267 1.78 7.63 -20.44
C ALA A 267 2.30 8.71 -21.41
N LEU A 268 1.60 9.00 -22.52
CA LEU A 268 2.07 9.91 -23.57
C LEU A 268 1.75 11.40 -23.37
N TRP A 269 0.68 11.75 -22.65
CA TRP A 269 0.24 13.14 -22.41
C TRP A 269 0.31 13.56 -20.93
N GLY A 270 0.64 12.64 -20.02
CA GLY A 270 0.82 12.88 -18.59
C GLY A 270 2.23 12.54 -18.11
N ASP A 271 2.62 11.26 -18.17
CA ASP A 271 3.85 10.78 -17.50
C ASP A 271 5.16 11.05 -18.28
N ALA A 272 5.16 10.91 -19.62
CA ALA A 272 6.38 11.01 -20.44
C ALA A 272 6.80 12.47 -20.76
N PRO A 273 8.11 12.77 -20.86
CA PRO A 273 8.60 14.09 -21.23
C PRO A 273 8.16 14.48 -22.65
N ALA A 274 7.86 15.78 -22.85
CA ALA A 274 7.35 16.32 -24.10
C ALA A 274 8.44 16.49 -25.19
N ASP A 275 9.10 15.39 -25.56
CA ASP A 275 10.17 15.35 -26.56
C ASP A 275 9.69 14.95 -27.98
N GLY A 276 10.60 15.06 -28.95
CA GLY A 276 10.30 14.78 -30.35
C GLY A 276 9.93 13.32 -30.66
N ASP A 277 10.29 12.37 -29.80
CA ASP A 277 9.91 10.96 -29.97
C ASP A 277 8.52 10.70 -29.40
N THR A 278 8.18 11.37 -28.31
CA THR A 278 6.85 11.39 -27.70
C THR A 278 5.84 12.06 -28.63
N TYR A 279 6.16 13.20 -29.26
CA TYR A 279 5.31 13.76 -30.33
C TYR A 279 5.16 12.82 -31.54
N ARG A 280 6.22 12.11 -31.94
CA ARG A 280 6.13 11.07 -32.99
C ARG A 280 5.28 9.87 -32.57
N ALA A 281 5.21 9.54 -31.28
CA ALA A 281 4.38 8.47 -30.72
C ALA A 281 2.90 8.85 -30.69
N ARG A 282 2.57 10.06 -30.20
CA ARG A 282 1.20 10.62 -30.19
C ARG A 282 0.53 10.51 -31.57
N GLY A 283 1.22 10.99 -32.62
CA GLY A 283 0.73 10.95 -34.01
C GLY A 283 0.63 9.56 -34.67
N ARG A 284 1.04 8.48 -33.99
CA ARG A 284 0.71 7.08 -34.37
C ARG A 284 -0.61 6.62 -33.74
N ILE A 285 -0.86 7.05 -32.51
CA ILE A 285 -2.00 6.68 -31.66
C ILE A 285 -3.27 7.48 -31.96
N GLU A 286 -3.13 8.75 -32.34
CA GLU A 286 -4.26 9.60 -32.82
C GLU A 286 -5.04 8.95 -33.98
N ARG A 287 -4.36 8.16 -34.82
CA ARG A 287 -4.95 7.46 -35.98
C ARG A 287 -5.94 6.36 -35.62
N TRP A 288 -5.98 5.95 -34.35
CA TRP A 288 -6.91 4.93 -33.84
C TRP A 288 -8.28 5.50 -33.47
N LEU A 289 -8.47 6.83 -33.58
CA LEU A 289 -9.72 7.52 -33.28
C LEU A 289 -10.69 7.60 -34.47
N GLY A 290 -10.36 6.94 -35.59
CA GLY A 290 -11.10 7.01 -36.85
C GLY A 290 -10.74 8.23 -37.72
N ASP A 291 -11.39 8.33 -38.88
CA ASP A 291 -11.28 9.44 -39.82
C ASP A 291 -12.70 9.95 -40.18
N PRO A 292 -13.05 11.21 -39.83
CA PRO A 292 -12.23 12.21 -39.13
C PRO A 292 -12.14 11.95 -37.61
N PRO A 293 -11.05 12.35 -36.94
CA PRO A 293 -10.92 12.31 -35.48
C PRO A 293 -11.85 13.33 -34.79
N PRO A 294 -12.17 13.15 -33.48
CA PRO A 294 -13.13 13.98 -32.74
C PRO A 294 -12.68 15.44 -32.51
N ALA A 295 -11.40 15.75 -32.74
CA ALA A 295 -10.80 17.07 -32.74
C ALA A 295 -9.45 17.01 -33.49
N THR A 296 -8.79 18.16 -33.69
CA THR A 296 -7.42 18.23 -34.22
C THR A 296 -6.56 19.21 -33.41
N GLY A 297 -5.24 19.00 -33.45
CA GLY A 297 -4.27 19.85 -32.73
C GLY A 297 -4.51 19.92 -31.22
N GLN A 298 -4.30 21.11 -30.63
CA GLN A 298 -4.37 21.34 -29.18
C GLN A 298 -5.70 20.91 -28.53
N ALA A 299 -6.82 20.95 -29.27
CA ALA A 299 -8.11 20.45 -28.78
C ALA A 299 -8.10 18.92 -28.61
N LEU A 300 -7.45 18.19 -29.52
CA LEU A 300 -7.26 16.74 -29.43
C LEU A 300 -6.29 16.36 -28.31
N ASP A 301 -5.16 17.08 -28.16
CA ASP A 301 -4.24 16.92 -27.03
C ASP A 301 -4.96 17.06 -25.68
N THR A 302 -5.83 18.07 -25.57
CA THR A 302 -6.63 18.34 -24.36
C THR A 302 -7.59 17.19 -24.05
N PHE A 303 -8.27 16.65 -25.07
CA PHE A 303 -9.20 15.54 -24.90
C PHE A 303 -8.47 14.23 -24.55
N LEU A 304 -7.32 13.94 -25.19
CA LEU A 304 -6.51 12.74 -24.91
C LEU A 304 -5.84 12.79 -23.54
N SER A 305 -5.35 13.95 -23.09
CA SER A 305 -4.83 14.13 -21.73
C SER A 305 -5.93 13.91 -20.66
N ALA A 306 -7.13 14.44 -20.88
CA ALA A 306 -8.27 14.26 -19.97
C ALA A 306 -8.78 12.80 -19.95
N PHE A 307 -8.86 12.16 -21.11
CA PHE A 307 -9.23 10.75 -21.24
C PHE A 307 -8.20 9.84 -20.55
N GLY A 308 -6.91 10.08 -20.77
CA GLY A 308 -5.83 9.31 -20.15
C GLY A 308 -5.88 9.37 -18.63
N ARG A 309 -6.00 10.58 -18.05
CA ARG A 309 -6.18 10.76 -16.60
C ARG A 309 -7.41 10.02 -16.07
N SER A 310 -8.54 10.09 -16.77
CA SER A 310 -9.78 9.41 -16.36
C SER A 310 -9.62 7.88 -16.35
N CYS A 311 -8.91 7.31 -17.32
CA CYS A 311 -8.60 5.88 -17.39
C CYS A 311 -7.60 5.45 -16.32
N GLN A 312 -6.58 6.26 -16.05
CA GLN A 312 -5.60 6.05 -14.97
C GLN A 312 -6.30 6.05 -13.60
N GLU A 313 -7.09 7.08 -13.28
CA GLU A 313 -7.87 7.16 -12.04
C GLU A 313 -8.82 5.95 -11.85
N PHE A 314 -9.47 5.52 -12.94
CA PHE A 314 -10.36 4.36 -12.92
C PHE A 314 -9.59 3.06 -12.62
N VAL A 315 -8.41 2.86 -13.22
CA VAL A 315 -7.57 1.69 -12.97
C VAL A 315 -6.93 1.74 -11.57
N THR A 316 -6.49 2.89 -11.08
CA THR A 316 -6.03 3.08 -9.69
C THR A 316 -7.14 2.75 -8.69
N ALA A 317 -8.39 3.17 -8.95
CA ALA A 317 -9.53 2.81 -8.10
C ALA A 317 -9.83 1.29 -8.13
N LEU A 318 -9.65 0.62 -9.27
CA LEU A 318 -9.76 -0.84 -9.36
C LEU A 318 -8.59 -1.56 -8.65
N LEU A 319 -7.37 -1.03 -8.70
CA LEU A 319 -6.23 -1.54 -7.91
C LEU A 319 -6.53 -1.43 -6.42
N ALA A 320 -6.90 -0.25 -5.92
CA ALA A 320 -7.24 -0.05 -4.51
C ALA A 320 -8.41 -0.94 -4.04
N THR A 321 -9.42 -1.18 -4.90
CA THR A 321 -10.49 -2.15 -4.62
C THR A 321 -9.95 -3.59 -4.60
N GLY A 322 -9.01 -3.91 -5.49
CA GLY A 322 -8.30 -5.19 -5.54
C GLY A 322 -7.36 -5.43 -4.36
N ASP A 323 -6.84 -4.39 -3.71
CA ASP A 323 -5.93 -4.50 -2.56
C ASP A 323 -6.69 -4.56 -1.21
N THR A 324 -7.94 -4.10 -1.16
CA THR A 324 -8.72 -3.93 0.09
C THR A 324 -9.87 -4.91 0.29
N ASP A 325 -10.31 -5.64 -0.75
CA ASP A 325 -11.35 -6.68 -0.63
C ASP A 325 -10.85 -8.08 -1.06
N ASP A 326 -10.98 -9.08 -0.19
CA ASP A 326 -10.75 -10.49 -0.53
C ASP A 326 -12.02 -11.22 -1.05
N GLY A 327 -13.16 -10.54 -0.99
CA GLY A 327 -14.44 -10.98 -1.53
C GLY A 327 -14.47 -11.09 -3.06
N GLU A 328 -15.67 -11.25 -3.61
CA GLU A 328 -15.82 -11.39 -5.07
C GLU A 328 -15.62 -10.06 -5.81
N ALA A 329 -15.82 -8.90 -5.17
CA ALA A 329 -15.66 -7.60 -5.81
C ALA A 329 -14.18 -7.28 -6.05
N GLY A 330 -13.33 -7.46 -5.02
CA GLY A 330 -11.88 -7.38 -5.15
C GLY A 330 -11.31 -8.45 -6.07
N ARG A 331 -11.78 -9.71 -5.98
CA ARG A 331 -11.38 -10.76 -6.94
C ARG A 331 -11.83 -10.46 -8.37
N ALA A 332 -12.94 -9.75 -8.59
CA ALA A 332 -13.34 -9.25 -9.91
C ALA A 332 -12.43 -8.12 -10.38
N ALA A 333 -12.15 -7.12 -9.53
CA ALA A 333 -11.22 -6.03 -9.84
C ALA A 333 -9.81 -6.55 -10.20
N ARG A 334 -9.28 -7.51 -9.41
CA ARG A 334 -8.01 -8.21 -9.68
C ARG A 334 -8.04 -9.05 -10.98
N ARG A 335 -9.21 -9.42 -11.53
CA ARG A 335 -9.31 -10.02 -12.89
C ARG A 335 -9.30 -8.92 -13.96
N THR A 336 -10.19 -7.94 -13.85
CA THR A 336 -10.36 -6.85 -14.81
C THR A 336 -9.07 -6.04 -15.00
N THR A 337 -8.40 -5.62 -13.92
CA THR A 337 -7.17 -4.83 -14.02
C THR A 337 -6.04 -5.59 -14.71
N ARG A 338 -5.85 -6.89 -14.44
CA ARG A 338 -4.84 -7.69 -15.14
C ARG A 338 -5.13 -7.83 -16.64
N GLN A 339 -6.41 -7.90 -17.04
CA GLN A 339 -6.79 -7.88 -18.45
C GLN A 339 -6.49 -6.52 -19.10
N ILE A 340 -6.87 -5.41 -18.44
CA ILE A 340 -6.59 -4.04 -18.93
C ILE A 340 -5.08 -3.83 -19.12
N LEU A 341 -4.26 -4.17 -18.10
CA LEU A 341 -2.82 -3.94 -18.14
C LEU A 341 -2.13 -4.82 -19.18
N SER A 342 -2.47 -6.12 -19.26
CA SER A 342 -1.94 -7.01 -20.31
C SER A 342 -2.24 -6.45 -21.72
N ARG A 343 -3.47 -5.97 -21.93
CA ARG A 343 -3.90 -5.41 -23.20
C ARG A 343 -3.24 -4.06 -23.50
N ALA A 344 -3.04 -3.21 -22.50
CA ALA A 344 -2.29 -1.97 -22.64
C ALA A 344 -0.83 -2.26 -23.05
N SER A 345 -0.19 -3.26 -22.45
CA SER A 345 1.17 -3.69 -22.83
C SER A 345 1.24 -4.26 -24.26
N GLU A 346 0.20 -4.94 -24.74
CA GLU A 346 0.10 -5.35 -26.16
C GLU A 346 0.00 -4.14 -27.09
N LEU A 347 -0.89 -3.20 -26.79
CA LEU A 347 -1.07 -1.98 -27.58
C LEU A 347 0.19 -1.09 -27.56
N SER A 348 0.88 -1.02 -26.43
CA SER A 348 2.17 -0.33 -26.25
C SER A 348 3.20 -0.80 -27.29
N ARG A 349 3.34 -2.13 -27.45
CA ARG A 349 4.18 -2.77 -28.48
C ARG A 349 3.64 -2.57 -29.89
N GLN A 350 2.32 -2.65 -30.09
CA GLN A 350 1.67 -2.44 -31.40
C GLN A 350 1.91 -1.03 -31.95
N PHE A 351 1.92 -0.01 -31.09
CA PHE A 351 2.21 1.37 -31.48
C PHE A 351 3.70 1.74 -31.40
N GLY A 352 4.54 0.86 -30.86
CA GLY A 352 5.97 1.09 -30.63
C GLY A 352 6.22 2.28 -29.70
N ILE A 353 5.61 2.27 -28.51
CA ILE A 353 5.69 3.36 -27.52
C ILE A 353 6.25 2.90 -26.16
N GLU A 354 6.90 1.74 -26.12
CA GLU A 354 7.56 1.21 -24.92
C GLU A 354 8.54 2.23 -24.27
N PRO A 355 9.32 3.04 -25.04
CA PRO A 355 10.17 4.09 -24.48
C PRO A 355 9.43 5.21 -23.74
N GLN A 356 8.12 5.35 -23.96
CA GLN A 356 7.24 6.27 -23.23
C GLN A 356 6.43 5.55 -22.14
N ALA A 357 5.99 4.31 -22.37
CA ALA A 357 5.30 3.49 -21.37
C ALA A 357 6.11 3.29 -20.07
N ARG A 358 7.46 3.30 -20.17
CA ARG A 358 8.39 3.23 -19.03
C ARG A 358 8.28 4.38 -18.02
N TYR A 359 7.73 5.53 -18.41
CA TYR A 359 7.49 6.64 -17.47
C TYR A 359 6.23 6.41 -16.63
N SER A 360 5.30 5.58 -17.10
CA SER A 360 3.96 5.42 -16.52
C SER A 360 4.00 5.09 -15.03
N THR A 361 2.99 5.59 -14.32
CA THR A 361 2.77 5.33 -12.88
C THR A 361 1.85 4.14 -12.61
N VAL A 362 1.28 3.52 -13.66
CA VAL A 362 0.31 2.41 -13.58
C VAL A 362 0.63 1.20 -14.48
N LEU A 363 1.45 1.33 -15.53
CA LEU A 363 1.79 0.22 -16.43
C LEU A 363 2.92 -0.67 -15.89
N SER A 364 2.96 -1.94 -16.31
CA SER A 364 3.98 -2.90 -15.87
C SER A 364 5.40 -2.51 -16.28
N GLU A 365 5.51 -1.86 -17.44
CA GLU A 365 6.69 -1.25 -18.02
C GLU A 365 7.24 -0.12 -17.14
N GLY A 366 6.34 0.65 -16.52
CA GLY A 366 6.66 1.74 -15.61
C GLY A 366 7.28 1.28 -14.29
N LEU A 367 6.72 0.21 -13.70
CA LEU A 367 7.29 -0.43 -12.51
C LEU A 367 8.64 -1.09 -12.85
N SER A 368 8.73 -1.72 -14.01
CA SER A 368 9.95 -2.43 -14.45
C SER A 368 11.13 -1.47 -14.60
N GLU A 369 10.96 -0.34 -15.30
CA GLU A 369 12.02 0.66 -15.48
C GLU A 369 12.49 1.30 -14.15
N ARG A 370 11.56 1.48 -13.19
CA ARG A 370 11.91 1.96 -11.85
C ARG A 370 12.78 0.96 -11.09
N PHE A 371 12.47 -0.33 -11.19
CA PHE A 371 13.33 -1.40 -10.69
C PHE A 371 14.70 -1.42 -11.39
N THR A 372 14.77 -1.33 -12.73
CA THR A 372 16.04 -1.22 -13.49
C THR A 372 16.89 -0.04 -13.00
N SER A 373 16.25 1.12 -12.84
CA SER A 373 16.87 2.37 -12.39
C SER A 373 17.42 2.26 -10.97
N LEU A 374 16.69 1.60 -10.07
CA LEU A 374 17.14 1.29 -8.70
C LEU A 374 18.31 0.30 -8.71
N GLY A 375 18.34 -0.68 -9.62
CA GLY A 375 19.50 -1.54 -9.84
C GLY A 375 20.74 -0.78 -10.28
N HIS A 376 20.60 0.22 -11.16
CA HIS A 376 21.70 1.11 -11.54
C HIS A 376 22.17 1.99 -10.37
N ALA A 377 21.24 2.57 -9.60
CA ALA A 377 21.55 3.38 -8.42
C ALA A 377 22.29 2.57 -7.34
N LEU A 378 21.78 1.38 -6.99
CA LEU A 378 22.38 0.48 -5.98
C LEU A 378 23.82 0.07 -6.37
N ARG A 379 24.09 -0.05 -7.67
CA ARG A 379 25.44 -0.34 -8.19
C ARG A 379 26.37 0.88 -8.17
N ALA A 380 25.84 2.09 -8.29
CA ALA A 380 26.61 3.33 -8.13
C ALA A 380 26.96 3.61 -6.65
N THR A 381 26.19 3.07 -5.71
CA THR A 381 26.34 3.23 -4.24
C THR A 381 26.24 4.68 -3.74
N ASP A 382 25.60 5.55 -4.53
CA ASP A 382 25.17 6.89 -4.15
C ASP A 382 23.84 6.79 -3.37
N LEU A 383 23.85 7.13 -2.08
CA LEU A 383 22.73 6.84 -1.19
C LEU A 383 21.48 7.69 -1.51
N ASP A 384 21.64 8.96 -1.87
CA ASP A 384 20.52 9.86 -2.16
C ASP A 384 19.84 9.46 -3.48
N VAL A 385 20.63 9.05 -4.48
CA VAL A 385 20.11 8.51 -5.75
C VAL A 385 19.41 7.16 -5.52
N VAL A 386 19.91 6.30 -4.62
CA VAL A 386 19.25 5.03 -4.26
C VAL A 386 17.93 5.28 -3.52
N ILE A 387 17.90 6.16 -2.51
CA ILE A 387 16.67 6.48 -1.76
C ILE A 387 15.63 7.08 -2.70
N SER A 388 16.03 7.99 -3.59
CA SER A 388 15.15 8.58 -4.62
C SER A 388 14.59 7.51 -5.58
N ALA A 389 15.41 6.56 -6.02
CA ALA A 389 14.98 5.48 -6.90
C ALA A 389 14.09 4.45 -6.17
N LEU A 390 14.33 4.18 -4.88
CA LEU A 390 13.48 3.32 -4.06
C LEU A 390 12.09 3.95 -3.85
N ALA A 391 12.04 5.22 -3.46
CA ALA A 391 10.79 5.97 -3.36
C ALA A 391 10.05 6.05 -4.71
N ALA A 392 10.77 6.14 -5.84
CA ALA A 392 10.16 6.10 -7.16
C ALA A 392 9.49 4.74 -7.48
N VAL A 393 10.05 3.62 -7.01
CA VAL A 393 9.41 2.29 -7.08
C VAL A 393 8.18 2.24 -6.17
N GLU A 394 8.29 2.67 -4.92
CA GLU A 394 7.20 2.57 -3.93
C GLU A 394 5.97 3.41 -4.29
N ASN A 395 6.18 4.58 -4.92
CA ASN A 395 5.11 5.46 -5.39
C ASN A 395 4.44 4.99 -6.71
N HIS A 396 4.85 3.86 -7.29
CA HIS A 396 4.18 3.27 -8.45
C HIS A 396 2.97 2.43 -8.01
N GLU A 397 1.81 2.58 -8.65
CA GLU A 397 0.55 2.00 -8.13
C GLU A 397 0.58 0.46 -8.03
N LEU A 398 1.28 -0.20 -8.96
CA LEU A 398 1.50 -1.65 -8.94
C LEU A 398 2.48 -2.14 -7.85
N ALA A 399 3.16 -1.26 -7.09
CA ALA A 399 4.06 -1.66 -6.01
C ALA A 399 3.33 -2.30 -4.81
N ARG A 400 1.99 -2.12 -4.73
CA ARG A 400 1.13 -2.74 -3.71
C ARG A 400 0.76 -4.19 -4.01
N ASP A 401 0.96 -4.68 -5.24
CA ASP A 401 0.76 -6.11 -5.55
C ASP A 401 1.70 -6.99 -4.71
N HIS A 402 1.24 -8.17 -4.30
CA HIS A 402 1.99 -9.05 -3.38
C HIS A 402 3.39 -9.42 -3.89
N ASP A 403 3.53 -9.75 -5.17
CA ASP A 403 4.82 -10.13 -5.75
C ASP A 403 5.76 -8.91 -5.87
N ALA A 404 5.18 -7.72 -6.10
CA ALA A 404 5.91 -6.46 -6.08
C ALA A 404 6.38 -6.08 -4.67
N GLN A 405 5.54 -6.22 -3.64
CA GLN A 405 5.88 -5.94 -2.24
C GLN A 405 7.11 -6.76 -1.76
N VAL A 406 7.23 -8.03 -2.18
CA VAL A 406 8.39 -8.87 -1.85
C VAL A 406 9.67 -8.34 -2.50
N ARG A 407 9.60 -7.84 -3.74
CA ARG A 407 10.75 -7.21 -4.44
C ARG A 407 11.11 -5.86 -3.83
N VAL A 408 10.13 -5.03 -3.49
CA VAL A 408 10.30 -3.75 -2.78
C VAL A 408 10.99 -3.97 -1.43
N ARG A 409 10.52 -4.95 -0.63
CA ARG A 409 11.14 -5.33 0.64
C ARG A 409 12.60 -5.74 0.50
N ARG A 410 12.95 -6.46 -0.58
CA ARG A 410 14.35 -6.82 -0.89
C ARG A 410 15.20 -5.60 -1.25
N ALA A 411 14.64 -4.65 -2.01
CA ALA A 411 15.32 -3.41 -2.38
C ALA A 411 15.56 -2.47 -1.18
N TRP A 412 14.63 -2.42 -0.22
CA TRP A 412 14.84 -1.78 1.10
C TRP A 412 16.05 -2.36 1.83
N MET A 413 16.17 -3.69 1.89
CA MET A 413 17.30 -4.34 2.56
C MET A 413 18.62 -4.11 1.82
N ALA A 414 18.61 -4.13 0.48
CA ALA A 414 19.79 -3.77 -0.32
C ALA A 414 20.24 -2.33 -0.06
N THR A 415 19.30 -1.38 0.03
CA THR A 415 19.59 0.04 0.33
C THR A 415 20.17 0.20 1.75
N ARG A 416 19.62 -0.49 2.75
CA ARG A 416 20.16 -0.51 4.11
C ARG A 416 21.58 -1.08 4.17
N LEU A 417 21.89 -2.10 3.37
CA LEU A 417 23.25 -2.64 3.28
C LEU A 417 24.22 -1.69 2.57
N VAL A 418 23.78 -0.94 1.55
CA VAL A 418 24.57 0.15 0.96
C VAL A 418 24.86 1.24 2.01
N HIS A 419 23.86 1.64 2.80
CA HIS A 419 24.04 2.60 3.89
C HIS A 419 25.01 2.06 4.97
N TRP A 420 24.87 0.80 5.40
CA TRP A 420 25.82 0.17 6.33
C TRP A 420 27.25 0.16 5.80
N LEU A 421 27.47 -0.28 4.54
CA LEU A 421 28.79 -0.26 3.91
C LEU A 421 29.38 1.17 3.84
N ALA A 422 28.55 2.18 3.59
CA ALA A 422 28.97 3.58 3.55
C ALA A 422 29.45 4.12 4.91
N THR A 423 29.05 3.52 6.04
CA THR A 423 29.58 3.88 7.38
C THR A 423 31.04 3.45 7.61
N GLY A 424 31.63 2.64 6.72
CA GLY A 424 32.98 2.09 6.90
C GLY A 424 33.07 1.14 8.11
N PRO A 425 32.27 0.07 8.18
CA PRO A 425 32.12 -0.75 9.38
C PRO A 425 33.44 -1.39 9.81
N THR A 426 33.84 -1.17 11.06
CA THR A 426 35.13 -1.63 11.57
C THR A 426 35.16 -3.15 11.75
N ALA A 427 36.31 -3.76 11.49
CA ALA A 427 36.57 -5.18 11.70
C ALA A 427 36.69 -5.59 13.18
N GLU A 428 37.12 -4.68 14.06
CA GLU A 428 37.66 -5.04 15.37
C GLU A 428 36.57 -5.41 16.40
N ILE A 429 36.79 -6.54 17.09
CA ILE A 429 36.03 -6.99 18.26
C ILE A 429 37.00 -7.21 19.43
N THR A 430 37.08 -6.24 20.35
CA THR A 430 38.07 -6.24 21.45
C THR A 430 37.78 -7.26 22.56
N THR A 431 36.51 -7.64 22.75
CA THR A 431 36.08 -8.62 23.77
C THR A 431 34.85 -9.39 23.28
N VAL A 432 34.63 -10.60 23.83
CA VAL A 432 33.43 -11.40 23.58
C VAL A 432 32.15 -10.61 23.93
N ALA A 433 32.15 -9.89 25.05
CA ALA A 433 31.02 -9.06 25.49
C ALA A 433 30.69 -7.92 24.49
N ALA A 434 31.72 -7.23 23.98
CA ALA A 434 31.54 -6.21 22.94
C ALA A 434 31.01 -6.83 21.63
N GLY A 435 31.45 -8.05 21.28
CA GLY A 435 30.90 -8.82 20.15
C GLY A 435 29.41 -9.11 20.31
N LEU A 436 28.96 -9.55 21.49
CA LEU A 436 27.55 -9.82 21.79
C LEU A 436 26.67 -8.55 21.70
N ASP A 437 27.09 -7.46 22.37
CA ASP A 437 26.36 -6.18 22.34
C ASP A 437 26.31 -5.63 20.90
N ARG A 438 27.42 -5.68 20.15
CA ARG A 438 27.47 -5.25 18.74
C ARG A 438 26.63 -6.14 17.81
N HIS A 439 26.48 -7.43 18.11
CA HIS A 439 25.63 -8.29 17.29
C HIS A 439 24.15 -7.92 17.39
N VAL A 440 23.64 -7.61 18.58
CA VAL A 440 22.24 -7.19 18.77
C VAL A 440 22.00 -5.75 18.31
N ALA A 441 23.00 -4.86 18.49
CA ALA A 441 22.87 -3.45 18.13
C ALA A 441 23.19 -3.13 16.66
N GLU A 442 23.89 -4.00 15.93
CA GLU A 442 24.32 -3.75 14.54
C GLU A 442 24.28 -5.02 13.69
N THR A 443 25.17 -5.99 13.94
CA THR A 443 25.51 -6.96 12.89
C THR A 443 24.47 -8.06 12.68
N GLY A 444 23.57 -8.30 13.63
CA GLY A 444 22.38 -9.14 13.44
C GLY A 444 21.35 -8.52 12.49
N TRP A 445 21.27 -7.18 12.41
CA TRP A 445 20.45 -6.48 11.41
C TRP A 445 21.08 -6.57 10.02
N VAL A 446 22.42 -6.49 9.92
CA VAL A 446 23.16 -6.74 8.67
C VAL A 446 22.90 -8.15 8.17
N ASP A 447 22.97 -9.13 9.08
CA ASP A 447 22.73 -10.54 8.79
C ASP A 447 21.26 -10.76 8.34
N GLN A 448 20.27 -10.12 8.97
CA GLN A 448 18.86 -10.12 8.53
C GLN A 448 18.71 -9.54 7.10
N ALA A 449 19.26 -8.36 6.83
CA ALA A 449 19.12 -7.69 5.54
C ALA A 449 19.77 -8.49 4.40
N LEU A 450 20.91 -9.15 4.66
CA LEU A 450 21.56 -10.04 3.71
C LEU A 450 20.68 -11.25 3.36
N ASP A 451 20.01 -11.85 4.35
CA ASP A 451 19.13 -13.01 4.15
C ASP A 451 17.95 -12.71 3.22
N HIS A 452 17.33 -11.52 3.29
CA HIS A 452 16.26 -11.13 2.35
C HIS A 452 16.74 -11.04 0.89
N ILE A 453 18.01 -10.70 0.67
CA ILE A 453 18.63 -10.59 -0.66
C ILE A 453 19.01 -11.98 -1.18
N GLU A 454 19.76 -12.75 -0.40
CA GLU A 454 20.19 -14.10 -0.79
C GLU A 454 19.02 -15.12 -0.86
N ALA A 455 17.85 -14.81 -0.29
CA ALA A 455 16.67 -15.68 -0.39
C ALA A 455 15.97 -15.69 -1.76
N GLY A 456 16.02 -14.62 -2.57
CA GLY A 456 15.08 -14.49 -3.68
C GLY A 456 15.53 -13.75 -4.94
N GLY A 457 16.74 -13.18 -4.99
CA GLY A 457 17.29 -12.55 -6.20
C GLY A 457 16.38 -11.47 -6.81
N ASP A 458 16.40 -11.33 -8.13
CA ASP A 458 15.40 -10.55 -8.89
C ASP A 458 15.35 -11.00 -10.36
N PRO A 459 14.20 -10.90 -11.07
CA PRO A 459 14.16 -11.07 -12.53
C PRO A 459 14.86 -9.94 -13.32
N ASP A 460 14.99 -8.72 -12.77
CA ASP A 460 15.69 -7.63 -13.46
C ASP A 460 17.22 -7.83 -13.43
N PRO A 461 17.91 -7.75 -14.59
CA PRO A 461 19.37 -7.90 -14.65
C PRO A 461 20.17 -6.84 -13.88
N ALA A 462 19.68 -5.59 -13.77
CA ALA A 462 20.40 -4.52 -13.10
C ALA A 462 20.35 -4.69 -11.57
N LEU A 463 19.16 -4.92 -11.00
CA LEU A 463 18.96 -5.27 -9.59
C LEU A 463 19.73 -6.53 -9.21
N LYS A 464 19.60 -7.61 -10.00
CA LYS A 464 20.33 -8.85 -9.75
C LYS A 464 21.84 -8.59 -9.66
N SER A 465 22.41 -7.86 -10.61
CA SER A 465 23.84 -7.55 -10.60
C SER A 465 24.25 -6.59 -9.47
N ALA A 466 23.36 -5.76 -8.93
CA ALA A 466 23.61 -4.95 -7.75
C ALA A 466 23.53 -5.78 -6.47
N TYR A 467 22.55 -6.67 -6.35
CA TYR A 467 22.38 -7.59 -5.23
C TYR A 467 23.57 -8.54 -5.05
N ASP A 468 24.08 -9.14 -6.13
CA ASP A 468 25.30 -9.98 -6.07
C ASP A 468 26.51 -9.17 -5.55
N LEU A 469 26.72 -7.95 -6.04
CA LEU A 469 27.82 -7.06 -5.62
C LEU A 469 27.70 -6.60 -4.15
N ILE A 470 26.49 -6.28 -3.70
CA ILE A 470 26.22 -5.88 -2.31
C ILE A 470 26.43 -7.08 -1.38
N ALA A 471 25.89 -8.25 -1.73
CA ALA A 471 26.05 -9.47 -0.94
C ALA A 471 27.53 -9.86 -0.80
N GLU A 472 28.32 -9.82 -1.88
CA GLU A 472 29.76 -10.09 -1.84
C GLU A 472 30.51 -9.16 -0.87
N ARG A 473 30.30 -7.83 -0.99
CA ARG A 473 30.93 -6.83 -0.11
C ARG A 473 30.53 -6.99 1.35
N VAL A 474 29.26 -7.24 1.63
CA VAL A 474 28.75 -7.44 3.00
C VAL A 474 29.31 -8.73 3.61
N ARG A 475 29.39 -9.81 2.83
CA ARG A 475 29.93 -11.10 3.29
C ARG A 475 31.40 -10.99 3.69
N GLU A 476 32.24 -10.31 2.91
CA GLU A 476 33.65 -10.11 3.28
C GLU A 476 33.82 -9.22 4.54
N ALA A 477 33.07 -8.11 4.62
CA ALA A 477 33.07 -7.26 5.82
C ALA A 477 32.60 -8.02 7.07
N ARG A 478 31.56 -8.85 6.95
CA ARG A 478 31.09 -9.71 8.06
C ARG A 478 32.08 -10.81 8.41
N LYS A 479 32.79 -11.38 7.42
CA LYS A 479 33.80 -12.42 7.61
C LYS A 479 34.99 -11.94 8.44
N GLU A 480 35.52 -10.73 8.20
CA GLU A 480 36.62 -10.22 9.04
C GLU A 480 36.15 -9.86 10.46
N ILE A 481 34.92 -9.36 10.65
CA ILE A 481 34.35 -9.14 11.99
C ILE A 481 34.22 -10.47 12.76
N ASP A 482 33.69 -11.52 12.13
CA ASP A 482 33.55 -12.83 12.77
C ASP A 482 34.93 -13.50 12.99
N ARG A 483 35.94 -13.23 12.13
CA ARG A 483 37.36 -13.60 12.34
C ARG A 483 37.98 -12.88 13.54
N SER A 484 37.65 -11.61 13.76
CA SER A 484 38.09 -10.84 14.93
C SER A 484 37.44 -11.39 16.22
N PHE A 485 36.13 -11.63 16.18
CA PHE A 485 35.40 -12.26 17.28
C PHE A 485 35.95 -13.65 17.65
N ALA A 486 36.29 -14.49 16.68
CA ALA A 486 36.84 -15.83 16.93
C ALA A 486 38.13 -15.79 17.76
N LYS A 487 39.05 -14.85 17.47
CA LYS A 487 40.29 -14.64 18.22
C LYS A 487 40.02 -14.17 19.66
N ALA A 488 39.00 -13.31 19.85
CA ALA A 488 38.58 -12.89 21.18
C ALA A 488 37.93 -14.04 21.97
N LEU A 489 37.19 -14.93 21.30
CA LEU A 489 36.56 -16.11 21.88
C LEU A 489 37.59 -17.17 22.29
N GLU A 490 38.57 -17.46 21.44
CA GLU A 490 39.75 -18.31 21.76
C GLU A 490 40.47 -17.79 23.00
N THR A 491 40.83 -16.50 23.00
CA THR A 491 41.52 -15.84 24.12
C THR A 491 40.72 -15.94 25.42
N TRP A 492 39.41 -15.65 25.38
CA TRP A 492 38.55 -15.67 26.58
C TRP A 492 38.34 -17.10 27.12
N THR A 493 38.06 -18.07 26.25
CA THR A 493 37.80 -19.46 26.63
C THR A 493 39.05 -20.12 27.23
N ALA A 494 40.20 -20.01 26.56
CA ALA A 494 41.47 -20.55 27.03
C ALA A 494 41.95 -19.90 28.35
N ALA A 495 41.68 -18.60 28.55
CA ALA A 495 41.97 -17.92 29.82
C ALA A 495 41.04 -18.33 30.98
N GLY A 496 39.89 -18.95 30.68
CA GLY A 496 38.92 -19.42 31.68
C GLY A 496 38.36 -18.33 32.60
N THR A 497 38.36 -17.08 32.15
CA THR A 497 37.97 -15.92 32.96
C THR A 497 36.46 -15.84 33.19
N ASP A 498 36.06 -15.44 34.40
CA ASP A 498 34.65 -15.28 34.77
C ASP A 498 33.92 -14.30 33.81
N PRO A 499 32.67 -14.57 33.39
CA PRO A 499 31.92 -13.67 32.50
C PRO A 499 31.70 -12.25 33.07
N GLY A 500 31.83 -12.05 34.38
CA GLY A 500 31.62 -10.75 35.02
C GLY A 500 30.18 -10.27 34.82
N SER A 501 30.01 -9.09 34.23
CA SER A 501 28.70 -8.53 33.86
C SER A 501 28.08 -9.18 32.62
N MET A 502 28.85 -9.85 31.76
CA MET A 502 28.35 -10.51 30.56
C MET A 502 27.31 -11.57 30.92
N LEU A 503 26.21 -11.62 30.16
CA LEU A 503 25.17 -12.61 30.33
C LEU A 503 25.54 -13.90 29.60
N THR A 504 25.21 -15.04 30.19
CA THR A 504 25.50 -16.39 29.67
C THR A 504 24.30 -17.30 29.92
N VAL A 505 24.13 -18.40 29.17
CA VAL A 505 22.97 -19.31 29.36
C VAL A 505 22.82 -19.78 30.81
N GLU A 506 23.92 -20.16 31.47
CA GLU A 506 23.92 -20.58 32.87
C GLU A 506 23.65 -19.43 33.87
N THR A 507 23.88 -18.17 33.49
CA THR A 507 23.58 -16.99 34.34
C THR A 507 22.24 -16.33 34.03
N PHE A 508 21.55 -16.72 32.96
CA PHE A 508 20.25 -16.16 32.55
C PHE A 508 19.17 -16.29 33.63
N LEU A 509 18.85 -17.50 34.11
CA LEU A 509 17.78 -17.66 35.11
C LEU A 509 18.09 -16.93 36.43
N PRO A 510 19.32 -16.98 36.99
CA PRO A 510 19.67 -16.22 38.19
C PRO A 510 19.68 -14.69 38.04
N ARG A 511 19.93 -14.15 36.84
CA ARG A 511 20.06 -12.69 36.58
C ARG A 511 18.78 -12.05 36.01
N ILE A 512 18.05 -12.76 35.15
CA ILE A 512 16.85 -12.24 34.46
C ILE A 512 15.56 -12.75 35.12
N VAL A 513 15.38 -14.07 35.21
CA VAL A 513 14.12 -14.67 35.69
C VAL A 513 13.89 -14.45 37.18
N LYS A 514 14.91 -14.68 38.00
CA LYS A 514 14.81 -14.55 39.46
C LYS A 514 14.29 -13.18 39.91
N PRO A 515 14.81 -12.01 39.45
CA PRO A 515 14.27 -10.70 39.81
C PRO A 515 12.79 -10.46 39.45
N VAL A 516 12.28 -11.09 38.38
CA VAL A 516 10.88 -10.97 37.94
C VAL A 516 9.94 -11.63 38.95
N VAL A 517 10.28 -12.87 39.36
CA VAL A 517 9.40 -13.71 40.20
C VAL A 517 9.56 -13.43 41.70
N THR A 518 10.75 -12.99 42.15
CA THR A 518 10.99 -12.58 43.55
C THR A 518 10.79 -11.08 43.82
N GLY A 519 10.43 -10.30 42.80
CA GLY A 519 10.27 -8.83 42.90
C GLY A 519 8.94 -8.41 43.54
N LYS A 520 8.84 -7.16 44.03
CA LYS A 520 7.59 -6.64 44.64
C LYS A 520 6.36 -6.63 43.72
N SER A 521 6.57 -6.65 42.41
CA SER A 521 5.49 -6.69 41.40
C SER A 521 5.06 -8.12 41.03
N GLN A 522 5.70 -9.15 41.61
CA GLN A 522 5.51 -10.60 41.37
C GLN A 522 4.81 -10.97 40.06
N TYR A 523 5.54 -10.89 38.96
CA TYR A 523 5.01 -11.33 37.67
C TYR A 523 5.06 -12.85 37.53
N ARG A 524 3.92 -13.42 37.18
CA ARG A 524 3.84 -14.75 36.58
C ARG A 524 4.58 -14.73 35.24
N LEU A 525 5.33 -15.80 34.94
CA LEU A 525 6.30 -15.82 33.83
C LEU A 525 5.90 -16.80 32.74
N LEU A 526 5.99 -16.37 31.50
CA LEU A 526 6.09 -17.23 30.31
C LEU A 526 7.48 -17.05 29.67
N LEU A 527 8.32 -18.09 29.76
CA LEU A 527 9.63 -18.15 29.11
C LEU A 527 9.51 -18.95 27.80
N LEU A 528 9.68 -18.27 26.68
CA LEU A 528 9.61 -18.87 25.35
C LEU A 528 11.04 -19.02 24.80
N VAL A 529 11.45 -20.28 24.58
CA VAL A 529 12.73 -20.63 23.95
C VAL A 529 12.45 -21.06 22.52
N LEU A 530 12.91 -20.27 21.56
CA LEU A 530 12.79 -20.55 20.13
C LEU A 530 14.11 -21.17 19.65
N ASP A 531 14.20 -22.50 19.58
CA ASP A 531 15.48 -23.18 19.25
C ASP A 531 16.04 -22.68 17.91
N GLY A 532 17.31 -22.30 17.90
CA GLY A 532 17.99 -21.75 16.71
C GLY A 532 17.70 -20.28 16.38
N MET A 533 16.96 -19.50 17.19
CA MET A 533 16.70 -18.08 16.91
C MET A 533 17.99 -17.22 16.96
N SER A 534 18.40 -16.71 15.79
CA SER A 534 19.48 -15.72 15.65
C SER A 534 19.03 -14.29 15.99
N ALA A 535 19.98 -13.37 16.19
CA ALA A 535 19.67 -11.97 16.50
C ALA A 535 18.87 -11.26 15.39
N GLY A 536 19.06 -11.62 14.11
CA GLY A 536 18.27 -11.09 12.99
C GLY A 536 16.80 -11.50 13.05
N ILE A 537 16.50 -12.77 13.33
CA ILE A 537 15.12 -13.24 13.56
C ILE A 537 14.52 -12.54 14.79
N ALA A 538 15.29 -12.41 15.88
CA ALA A 538 14.81 -11.74 17.08
C ALA A 538 14.54 -10.24 16.86
N ALA A 539 15.31 -9.56 16.03
CA ALA A 539 15.05 -8.18 15.63
C ALA A 539 13.74 -8.07 14.85
N GLU A 540 13.52 -8.92 13.84
CA GLU A 540 12.30 -8.91 13.03
C GLU A 540 11.04 -9.23 13.85
N LEU A 541 11.11 -10.28 14.70
CA LEU A 541 10.02 -10.62 15.62
C LEU A 541 9.75 -9.51 16.63
N ALA A 542 10.78 -8.85 17.14
CA ALA A 542 10.59 -7.76 18.10
C ALA A 542 9.83 -6.58 17.48
N GLU A 543 10.16 -6.16 16.26
CA GLU A 543 9.45 -5.04 15.61
C GLU A 543 7.97 -5.36 15.34
N GLU A 544 7.63 -6.62 15.01
CA GLU A 544 6.23 -7.06 14.87
C GLU A 544 5.51 -7.16 16.24
N LEU A 545 6.18 -7.63 17.28
CA LEU A 545 5.61 -7.73 18.64
C LEU A 545 5.42 -6.36 19.31
N ARG A 546 6.32 -5.39 19.05
CA ARG A 546 6.26 -4.01 19.57
C ARG A 546 4.98 -3.26 19.18
N ARG A 547 4.25 -3.70 18.15
CA ARG A 547 2.90 -3.21 17.82
C ARG A 547 1.88 -3.43 18.96
N ASN A 548 2.05 -4.49 19.74
CA ASN A 548 1.08 -4.97 20.74
C ASN A 548 1.66 -5.11 22.17
N TRP A 549 2.99 -5.01 22.31
CA TRP A 549 3.72 -5.21 23.56
C TRP A 549 4.74 -4.10 23.79
N ALA A 550 4.99 -3.74 25.04
CA ALA A 550 6.15 -2.92 25.40
C ALA A 550 7.37 -3.82 25.60
N GLU A 551 8.45 -3.58 24.84
CA GLU A 551 9.74 -4.26 25.00
C GLU A 551 10.58 -3.57 26.10
N TYR A 552 11.31 -4.35 26.89
CA TYR A 552 12.14 -3.89 27.99
C TYR A 552 13.57 -4.42 27.88
N ASP A 553 14.52 -3.60 28.30
CA ASP A 553 15.83 -4.05 28.76
C ASP A 553 15.66 -4.70 30.14
N PRO A 554 15.91 -6.01 30.29
CA PRO A 554 15.67 -6.69 31.56
C PRO A 554 16.83 -6.56 32.57
N MET A 555 17.94 -5.90 32.20
CA MET A 555 19.15 -5.80 33.02
C MET A 555 19.29 -4.42 33.69
N PRO A 556 19.58 -4.37 35.03
CA PRO A 556 19.88 -3.13 35.70
C PRO A 556 21.32 -2.67 35.42
N GLU A 557 21.48 -1.53 34.75
CA GLU A 557 22.76 -0.84 34.56
C GLU A 557 22.82 0.50 35.33
N ALA A 558 23.98 1.16 35.28
CA ALA A 558 24.19 2.48 35.88
C ALA A 558 23.27 3.56 35.27
N PRO A 559 22.75 4.51 36.07
CA PRO A 559 22.01 5.67 35.56
C PRO A 559 22.80 6.41 34.46
N GLY A 560 22.10 6.85 33.41
CA GLY A 560 22.69 7.50 32.23
C GLY A 560 22.99 6.55 31.06
N THR A 561 23.06 5.24 31.27
CA THR A 561 23.12 4.28 30.14
C THR A 561 21.76 4.19 29.43
N PRO A 562 21.70 4.21 28.08
CA PRO A 562 20.46 3.97 27.37
C PRO A 562 20.03 2.49 27.50
N PRO A 563 18.73 2.20 27.63
CA PRO A 563 18.24 0.84 27.68
C PRO A 563 18.35 0.18 26.30
N ARG A 564 18.85 -1.07 26.26
CA ARG A 564 19.06 -1.82 25.02
C ARG A 564 18.60 -3.27 25.11
N ARG A 565 18.16 -3.81 23.97
CA ARG A 565 17.96 -5.25 23.73
C ARG A 565 19.27 -6.01 24.05
N ARG A 566 19.16 -7.22 24.61
CA ARG A 566 20.30 -7.94 25.18
C ARG A 566 20.67 -9.19 24.38
N ALA A 567 21.91 -9.63 24.53
CA ALA A 567 22.35 -10.99 24.19
C ALA A 567 23.00 -11.69 25.38
N MET A 568 23.12 -13.01 25.27
CA MET A 568 23.91 -13.86 26.15
C MET A 568 24.77 -14.85 25.37
N ALA A 569 25.88 -15.26 25.98
CA ALA A 569 26.79 -16.25 25.42
C ALA A 569 26.20 -17.67 25.49
N ALA A 570 26.00 -18.30 24.32
CA ALA A 570 25.74 -19.73 24.19
C ALA A 570 26.85 -20.57 24.85
N ALA A 571 26.54 -21.80 25.27
CA ALA A 571 27.58 -22.74 25.69
C ALA A 571 28.37 -23.26 24.46
N LEU A 572 29.54 -23.87 24.70
CA LEU A 572 30.38 -24.39 23.62
C LEU A 572 30.50 -25.93 23.69
N PRO A 573 30.35 -26.66 22.56
CA PRO A 573 29.85 -26.18 21.27
C PRO A 573 28.40 -25.71 21.33
N THR A 574 28.01 -24.85 20.38
CA THR A 574 26.70 -24.15 20.33
C THR A 574 25.55 -25.07 19.89
N VAL A 575 25.29 -26.13 20.66
CA VAL A 575 24.27 -27.16 20.37
C VAL A 575 23.24 -27.27 21.48
N THR A 576 21.98 -27.51 21.11
CA THR A 576 20.81 -27.65 21.99
C THR A 576 21.06 -28.48 23.25
N ALA A 577 21.63 -29.69 23.08
CA ALA A 577 21.90 -30.64 24.16
C ALA A 577 22.92 -30.15 25.20
N ILE A 578 23.54 -29.00 24.99
CA ILE A 578 24.44 -28.32 25.92
C ILE A 578 23.85 -26.96 26.30
N SER A 579 23.61 -26.07 25.34
CA SER A 579 23.15 -24.71 25.65
C SER A 579 21.76 -24.66 26.28
N ARG A 580 20.76 -25.37 25.74
CA ARG A 580 19.39 -25.34 26.28
C ARG A 580 19.28 -26.03 27.62
N THR A 581 19.98 -27.15 27.77
CA THR A 581 20.06 -27.82 29.08
C THR A 581 20.79 -26.95 30.10
N SER A 582 21.87 -26.25 29.71
CA SER A 582 22.57 -25.30 30.59
C SER A 582 21.73 -24.09 30.99
N LEU A 583 20.90 -23.59 30.06
CA LEU A 583 19.91 -22.53 30.27
C LEU A 583 18.90 -22.94 31.36
N PHE A 584 18.24 -24.08 31.19
CA PHE A 584 17.24 -24.58 32.14
C PHE A 584 17.84 -25.04 33.48
N ALA A 585 19.06 -25.56 33.48
CA ALA A 585 19.76 -26.00 34.68
C ALA A 585 20.46 -24.87 35.45
N ALA A 586 20.63 -23.67 34.87
CA ALA A 586 21.43 -22.57 35.40
C ALA A 586 22.88 -22.98 35.78
N THR A 587 23.45 -23.91 35.01
CA THR A 587 24.83 -24.42 35.18
C THR A 587 25.29 -25.05 33.86
N LEU A 588 26.59 -24.98 33.54
CA LEU A 588 27.12 -25.59 32.32
C LEU A 588 27.05 -27.12 32.41
N MET A 589 26.23 -27.73 31.56
CA MET A 589 26.12 -29.18 31.45
C MET A 589 25.55 -29.62 30.11
N LYS A 590 25.77 -30.91 29.79
CA LYS A 590 25.14 -31.63 28.69
C LYS A 590 23.98 -32.47 29.23
N GLY A 591 22.88 -32.61 28.48
CA GLY A 591 21.74 -33.43 28.89
C GLY A 591 20.61 -33.47 27.87
N SER A 592 19.38 -33.59 28.38
CA SER A 592 18.19 -33.90 27.59
C SER A 592 16.95 -33.12 28.04
N GLN A 593 15.86 -33.18 27.26
CA GLN A 593 14.55 -32.64 27.66
C GLN A 593 14.05 -33.20 29.01
N ALA A 594 14.41 -34.45 29.34
CA ALA A 594 14.09 -35.05 30.64
C ALA A 594 14.87 -34.40 31.80
N ASP A 595 16.08 -33.91 31.55
CA ASP A 595 16.86 -33.12 32.52
C ASP A 595 16.32 -31.70 32.65
N GLU A 596 15.93 -31.07 31.53
CA GLU A 596 15.30 -29.75 31.48
C GLU A 596 14.01 -29.73 32.33
N LYS A 597 13.08 -30.67 32.08
CA LYS A 597 11.85 -30.87 32.89
C LYS A 597 12.13 -31.22 34.35
N ARG A 598 13.25 -31.91 34.64
CA ARG A 598 13.62 -32.36 36.00
C ARG A 598 14.31 -31.28 36.83
N LEU A 599 15.06 -30.37 36.21
CA LEU A 599 15.91 -29.40 36.88
C LEU A 599 15.25 -28.03 37.02
N PHE A 600 14.58 -27.52 35.98
CA PHE A 600 13.96 -26.19 36.01
C PHE A 600 12.99 -25.99 37.19
N PRO A 601 12.11 -26.95 37.57
CA PRO A 601 11.21 -26.77 38.72
C PRO A 601 11.91 -26.74 40.08
N ARG A 602 13.19 -27.13 40.15
CA ARG A 602 13.93 -27.28 41.42
C ARG A 602 14.70 -26.03 41.85
N HIS A 603 14.65 -24.95 41.05
CA HIS A 603 15.31 -23.70 41.39
C HIS A 603 14.66 -23.03 42.61
N ARG A 604 15.49 -22.74 43.63
CA ARG A 604 15.01 -22.17 44.91
C ARG A 604 14.35 -20.78 44.78
N PHE A 605 14.52 -20.09 43.65
CA PHE A 605 13.96 -18.76 43.44
C PHE A 605 12.47 -18.75 43.04
N TRP A 606 11.85 -19.89 42.74
CA TRP A 606 10.39 -19.99 42.59
C TRP A 606 9.63 -19.82 43.92
N GLY A 607 10.32 -19.84 45.06
CA GLY A 607 9.71 -19.59 46.38
C GLY A 607 8.78 -20.70 46.91
N GLY A 608 8.50 -21.73 46.11
CA GLY A 608 7.48 -22.74 46.37
C GLY A 608 6.36 -22.74 45.33
N GLU A 609 6.28 -21.70 44.50
CA GLU A 609 5.35 -21.65 43.36
C GLU A 609 5.72 -22.70 42.30
N PRO A 610 4.72 -23.23 41.57
CA PRO A 610 4.97 -24.25 40.57
C PRO A 610 5.68 -23.67 39.34
N ALA A 611 6.62 -24.43 38.79
CA ALA A 611 7.28 -24.11 37.53
C ALA A 611 7.38 -25.37 36.66
N ALA A 612 7.14 -25.23 35.35
CA ALA A 612 7.12 -26.36 34.40
C ALA A 612 7.80 -26.01 33.06
N VAL A 613 8.27 -27.04 32.34
CA VAL A 613 8.83 -26.93 30.98
C VAL A 613 8.03 -27.82 30.04
N PHE A 614 7.58 -27.25 28.92
CA PHE A 614 6.84 -27.93 27.87
C PHE A 614 7.66 -27.91 26.57
N HIS A 615 7.70 -29.05 25.89
CA HIS A 615 8.36 -29.24 24.59
C HIS A 615 7.30 -29.62 23.54
N LYS A 616 7.71 -29.66 22.27
CA LYS A 616 6.85 -29.90 21.09
C LYS A 616 5.71 -30.93 21.26
N ASP A 617 5.97 -32.05 21.91
CA ASP A 617 4.97 -33.12 22.08
C ASP A 617 3.96 -32.83 23.19
N ASP A 618 4.31 -31.99 24.17
CA ASP A 618 3.39 -31.49 25.20
C ASP A 618 2.52 -30.32 24.73
N LEU A 619 2.74 -29.79 23.51
CA LEU A 619 1.98 -28.66 22.97
C LEU A 619 0.75 -29.07 22.16
N ARG A 620 0.66 -30.34 21.76
CA ARG A 620 -0.40 -30.81 20.86
C ARG A 620 -1.77 -30.75 21.54
N GLY A 621 -2.73 -30.13 20.87
CA GLY A 621 -4.13 -30.04 21.31
C GLY A 621 -4.73 -31.39 21.70
N ALA A 622 -5.31 -31.49 22.89
CA ALA A 622 -5.97 -32.73 23.36
C ALA A 622 -7.23 -33.07 22.54
N THR A 623 -7.88 -32.06 21.96
CA THR A 623 -9.00 -32.19 21.02
C THR A 623 -8.84 -31.19 19.87
N PRO A 624 -9.57 -31.34 18.74
CA PRO A 624 -9.58 -30.33 17.66
C PRO A 624 -10.09 -28.93 18.06
N GLY A 625 -10.69 -28.77 19.25
CA GLY A 625 -11.08 -27.47 19.81
C GLY A 625 -10.15 -26.95 20.91
N SER A 626 -9.09 -27.67 21.25
CA SER A 626 -8.13 -27.33 22.29
C SER A 626 -6.83 -26.85 21.65
N PRO A 627 -6.35 -25.60 21.88
CA PRO A 627 -5.09 -25.13 21.31
C PRO A 627 -3.86 -25.85 21.89
N PHE A 628 -3.97 -26.33 23.14
CA PHE A 628 -2.87 -26.95 23.88
C PHE A 628 -3.26 -28.32 24.46
N SER A 629 -2.27 -29.03 25.01
CA SER A 629 -2.52 -30.20 25.85
C SER A 629 -3.19 -29.83 27.17
N GLU A 630 -3.82 -30.81 27.82
CA GLU A 630 -4.40 -30.65 29.16
C GLU A 630 -3.35 -30.15 30.16
N ALA A 631 -2.14 -30.73 30.17
CA ALA A 631 -1.09 -30.35 31.11
C ALA A 631 -0.57 -28.91 30.94
N LEU A 632 -0.56 -28.36 29.72
CA LEU A 632 -0.23 -26.95 29.49
C LEU A 632 -1.43 -26.04 29.82
N THR A 633 -2.66 -26.48 29.56
CA THR A 633 -3.88 -25.76 29.93
C THR A 633 -3.99 -25.63 31.45
N ASP A 634 -3.83 -26.72 32.19
CA ASP A 634 -3.77 -26.75 33.66
C ASP A 634 -2.69 -25.79 34.18
N ALA A 635 -1.50 -25.81 33.58
CA ALA A 635 -0.40 -24.92 33.96
C ALA A 635 -0.69 -23.44 33.64
N LEU A 636 -1.46 -23.14 32.58
CA LEU A 636 -1.93 -21.80 32.19
C LEU A 636 -3.08 -21.30 33.07
N GLU A 637 -3.93 -22.17 33.58
CA GLU A 637 -5.00 -21.84 34.54
C GLU A 637 -4.48 -21.71 35.99
N HIS A 638 -3.41 -22.43 36.35
CA HIS A 638 -2.84 -22.38 37.69
C HIS A 638 -2.23 -20.99 37.98
N GLY A 639 -2.98 -20.14 38.69
CA GLY A 639 -2.82 -18.67 38.69
C GLY A 639 -1.48 -18.09 39.16
N THR A 640 -0.59 -18.87 39.78
CA THR A 640 0.79 -18.47 40.14
C THR A 640 1.87 -19.18 39.33
N GLY A 641 1.52 -20.21 38.53
CA GLY A 641 2.48 -21.11 37.89
C GLY A 641 3.34 -20.43 36.82
N HIS A 642 4.65 -20.65 36.90
CA HIS A 642 5.63 -20.19 35.91
C HIS A 642 5.81 -21.25 34.81
N ILE A 643 5.80 -20.81 33.56
CA ILE A 643 5.79 -21.72 32.40
C ILE A 643 7.01 -21.42 31.53
N ALA A 644 7.71 -22.46 31.11
CA ALA A 644 8.62 -22.41 29.98
C ALA A 644 8.10 -23.27 28.82
N VAL A 645 8.19 -22.77 27.60
CA VAL A 645 7.84 -23.50 26.37
C VAL A 645 9.01 -23.46 25.40
N VAL A 646 9.31 -24.61 24.80
CA VAL A 646 10.34 -24.78 23.77
C VAL A 646 9.68 -24.99 22.40
N LEU A 647 9.91 -24.04 21.48
CA LEU A 647 9.40 -24.05 20.11
C LEU A 647 10.56 -24.25 19.12
N ASN A 648 10.67 -25.44 18.56
CA ASN A 648 11.82 -25.81 17.72
C ASN A 648 11.66 -25.46 16.22
N THR A 649 10.72 -24.57 15.87
CA THR A 649 10.25 -24.36 14.49
C THR A 649 11.30 -23.76 13.54
N ILE A 650 12.30 -23.05 14.07
CA ILE A 650 13.38 -22.47 13.26
C ILE A 650 14.36 -23.58 12.87
N ASP A 651 14.94 -24.30 13.85
CA ASP A 651 15.81 -25.47 13.61
C ASP A 651 15.15 -26.55 12.74
N ASP A 652 13.88 -26.87 12.97
CA ASP A 652 13.15 -27.87 12.15
C ASP A 652 13.13 -27.52 10.66
N ARG A 653 13.14 -26.21 10.33
CA ARG A 653 13.26 -25.71 8.95
C ARG A 653 14.72 -25.68 8.48
N LEU A 654 15.66 -25.20 9.30
CA LEU A 654 17.10 -25.16 8.92
C LEU A 654 17.66 -26.54 8.54
N MET A 655 17.10 -27.63 9.10
CA MET A 655 17.48 -29.00 8.72
C MET A 655 16.88 -29.50 7.39
N LYS A 656 15.83 -28.86 6.83
CA LYS A 656 14.93 -29.44 5.81
C LYS A 656 14.54 -28.52 4.65
N GLU A 657 14.41 -27.23 4.89
CA GLU A 657 13.74 -26.25 4.03
C GLU A 657 14.64 -25.03 3.82
N GLN A 658 15.20 -24.85 2.62
CA GLN A 658 15.81 -23.58 2.25
C GLN A 658 14.70 -22.54 2.04
N LYS A 659 14.66 -21.52 2.90
CA LYS A 659 13.72 -20.40 2.79
C LYS A 659 14.08 -19.55 1.58
N LEU A 660 13.29 -19.68 0.52
CA LEU A 660 13.45 -19.03 -0.78
C LEU A 660 12.27 -18.10 -1.06
N GLY A 661 12.52 -17.03 -1.84
CA GLY A 661 11.53 -15.98 -2.10
C GLY A 661 11.52 -14.94 -0.98
N ASP A 662 10.61 -15.08 -0.01
CA ASP A 662 10.52 -14.19 1.15
C ASP A 662 11.24 -14.76 2.38
N ALA A 663 12.20 -13.99 2.92
CA ALA A 663 12.92 -14.34 4.14
C ALA A 663 12.18 -13.93 5.43
N THR A 664 11.11 -13.12 5.36
CA THR A 664 10.41 -12.52 6.52
C THR A 664 9.96 -13.57 7.54
N TRP A 665 10.41 -13.44 8.78
CA TRP A 665 9.87 -14.15 9.95
C TRP A 665 8.79 -13.31 10.63
N ARG A 666 7.77 -14.01 11.12
CA ARG A 666 6.59 -13.41 11.77
C ARG A 666 6.11 -14.34 12.89
N PRO A 667 5.35 -13.86 13.88
CA PRO A 667 4.81 -14.72 14.95
C PRO A 667 4.02 -15.93 14.41
N GLU A 668 3.22 -15.75 13.37
CA GLU A 668 2.47 -16.81 12.69
C GLU A 668 3.34 -17.83 11.92
N HIS A 669 4.63 -17.55 11.74
CA HIS A 669 5.57 -18.50 11.13
C HIS A 669 6.20 -19.47 12.15
N ILE A 670 5.92 -19.33 13.46
CA ILE A 670 6.64 -20.02 14.54
C ILE A 670 5.68 -20.77 15.48
N GLY A 671 5.08 -21.86 14.98
CA GLY A 671 4.24 -22.77 15.78
C GLY A 671 3.16 -22.05 16.59
N GLU A 672 3.01 -22.42 17.86
CA GLU A 672 2.01 -21.85 18.78
C GLU A 672 2.41 -20.48 19.38
N LEU A 673 3.41 -19.76 18.82
CA LEU A 673 3.94 -18.52 19.42
C LEU A 673 2.85 -17.45 19.60
N ARG A 674 1.99 -17.24 18.59
CA ARG A 674 0.91 -16.23 18.62
C ARG A 674 -0.17 -16.60 19.64
N GLU A 675 -0.48 -17.88 19.76
CA GLU A 675 -1.44 -18.45 20.71
C GLU A 675 -0.91 -18.30 22.15
N LEU A 676 0.34 -18.69 22.41
CA LEU A 676 0.99 -18.55 23.72
C LEU A 676 1.12 -17.09 24.17
N LEU A 677 1.40 -16.17 23.24
CA LEU A 677 1.40 -14.73 23.51
C LEU A 677 0.00 -14.21 23.89
N ARG A 678 -1.06 -14.69 23.24
CA ARG A 678 -2.44 -14.31 23.57
C ARG A 678 -2.79 -14.69 25.01
N GLU A 679 -2.53 -15.93 25.40
CA GLU A 679 -2.75 -16.42 26.77
C GLU A 679 -2.00 -15.57 27.80
N ALA A 680 -0.74 -15.22 27.51
CA ALA A 680 0.10 -14.37 28.36
C ALA A 680 -0.44 -12.94 28.51
N ALA A 681 -0.95 -12.34 27.43
CA ALA A 681 -1.55 -11.01 27.47
C ALA A 681 -2.84 -11.00 28.32
N GLU A 682 -3.72 -11.98 28.11
CA GLU A 682 -4.97 -12.16 28.88
C GLU A 682 -4.70 -12.37 30.38
N ARG A 683 -3.63 -13.08 30.72
CA ARG A 683 -3.25 -13.42 32.11
C ARG A 683 -2.25 -12.43 32.73
N GLY A 684 -1.91 -11.34 32.04
CA GLY A 684 -0.98 -10.31 32.54
C GLY A 684 0.43 -10.83 32.83
N MET A 685 0.86 -11.90 32.15
CA MET A 685 2.15 -12.54 32.38
C MET A 685 3.30 -11.70 31.80
N ALA A 686 4.46 -11.73 32.46
CA ALA A 686 5.68 -11.26 31.84
C ALA A 686 6.17 -12.31 30.83
N VAL A 687 6.54 -11.88 29.63
CA VAL A 687 7.05 -12.76 28.57
C VAL A 687 8.55 -12.51 28.39
N LEU A 688 9.33 -13.60 28.34
CA LEU A 688 10.73 -13.58 27.92
C LEU A 688 10.87 -14.43 26.65
N LEU A 689 11.44 -13.88 25.59
CA LEU A 689 11.74 -14.60 24.34
C LEU A 689 13.26 -14.74 24.18
N THR A 690 13.75 -15.96 23.99
CA THR A 690 15.19 -16.23 23.82
C THR A 690 15.44 -17.52 23.04
N SER A 691 16.70 -17.93 22.89
CA SER A 691 17.12 -19.14 22.17
C SER A 691 18.02 -20.04 23.04
N ASP A 692 18.39 -21.19 22.51
CA ASP A 692 19.50 -22.03 22.96
C ASP A 692 20.81 -21.75 22.19
N HIS A 693 20.73 -21.40 20.92
CA HIS A 693 21.81 -20.86 20.09
C HIS A 693 21.23 -20.05 18.92
N GLY A 694 22.05 -19.27 18.24
CA GLY A 694 21.70 -18.79 16.90
C GLY A 694 22.02 -19.84 15.83
N HIS A 695 22.21 -19.39 14.59
CA HIS A 695 22.55 -20.26 13.45
C HIS A 695 23.28 -19.48 12.35
N VAL A 696 23.81 -20.21 11.36
CA VAL A 696 24.25 -19.70 10.06
C VAL A 696 23.41 -20.32 8.95
N VAL A 697 23.04 -19.54 7.93
CA VAL A 697 22.26 -20.01 6.77
C VAL A 697 23.20 -20.42 5.64
N ASP A 698 22.98 -21.61 5.04
CA ASP A 698 23.80 -22.10 3.94
C ASP A 698 23.24 -21.66 2.58
N ARG A 699 23.78 -20.55 2.08
CA ARG A 699 23.52 -20.03 0.72
C ARG A 699 24.61 -20.42 -0.27
N ARG A 700 25.87 -20.43 0.16
CA ARG A 700 27.07 -20.60 -0.68
C ARG A 700 28.13 -21.54 -0.06
N GLY A 701 27.73 -22.39 0.89
CA GLY A 701 28.67 -23.11 1.75
C GLY A 701 29.56 -24.15 1.03
N VAL A 702 30.84 -24.16 1.40
CA VAL A 702 31.87 -25.11 0.99
C VAL A 702 32.02 -26.19 2.05
N ARG A 703 32.05 -27.47 1.66
CA ARG A 703 32.43 -28.54 2.58
C ARG A 703 33.95 -28.64 2.67
N ILE A 704 34.50 -28.63 3.88
CA ILE A 704 35.90 -28.97 4.16
C ILE A 704 35.96 -30.32 4.89
N ASP A 705 37.09 -31.01 4.82
CA ASP A 705 37.25 -32.31 5.48
C ASP A 705 37.66 -32.10 6.95
N GLY A 706 36.81 -32.56 7.87
CA GLY A 706 37.06 -32.49 9.32
C GLY A 706 37.40 -33.86 9.90
N VAL A 707 38.62 -34.01 10.40
CA VAL A 707 39.00 -35.21 11.20
C VAL A 707 38.17 -35.23 12.47
N ASP A 708 37.51 -36.37 12.73
CA ASP A 708 36.61 -36.57 13.87
C ASP A 708 35.55 -35.44 14.04
N ALA A 709 34.91 -35.06 12.92
CA ALA A 709 33.77 -34.15 12.91
C ALA A 709 32.61 -34.67 13.79
N ALA A 710 32.21 -33.87 14.77
CA ALA A 710 31.18 -34.20 15.76
C ALA A 710 29.83 -33.50 15.47
N SER A 711 29.86 -32.42 14.67
CA SER A 711 28.67 -31.85 14.03
C SER A 711 29.05 -31.29 12.64
N ALA A 712 28.09 -30.63 11.97
CA ALA A 712 28.37 -29.82 10.78
C ALA A 712 29.40 -28.71 11.01
N ARG A 713 29.59 -28.26 12.26
CA ARG A 713 30.25 -27.00 12.63
C ARG A 713 31.37 -27.11 13.69
N HIS A 714 31.54 -28.27 14.33
CA HIS A 714 32.71 -28.55 15.17
C HIS A 714 33.19 -30.00 15.05
N ARG A 715 34.46 -30.20 15.42
CA ARG A 715 35.17 -31.48 15.43
C ARG A 715 35.98 -31.66 16.71
N LEU A 716 36.42 -32.88 16.97
CA LEU A 716 37.31 -33.16 18.09
C LEU A 716 38.71 -32.53 17.87
N PRO A 717 39.45 -32.20 18.95
CA PRO A 717 40.80 -31.66 18.85
C PRO A 717 41.76 -32.69 18.27
N GLY A 718 42.59 -32.24 17.31
CA GLY A 718 43.55 -33.07 16.59
C GLY A 718 43.89 -32.47 15.21
N GLY A 719 45.09 -32.76 14.71
CA GLY A 719 45.57 -32.18 13.45
C GLY A 719 45.85 -30.67 13.51
N PRO A 720 46.17 -30.02 12.38
CA PRO A 720 46.27 -28.58 12.30
C PRO A 720 44.88 -27.91 12.40
N VAL A 721 44.88 -26.60 12.69
CA VAL A 721 43.70 -25.72 12.58
C VAL A 721 43.79 -24.99 11.23
N ALA A 722 42.71 -25.00 10.44
CA ALA A 722 42.63 -24.37 9.13
C ALA A 722 42.13 -22.90 9.20
N ASP A 723 42.22 -22.13 8.10
CA ASP A 723 41.46 -20.86 8.02
C ASP A 723 39.95 -21.16 8.07
N GLY A 724 39.21 -20.30 8.75
CA GLY A 724 37.80 -20.52 9.10
C GLY A 724 37.55 -21.42 10.32
N GLU A 725 38.57 -22.11 10.84
CA GLU A 725 38.53 -22.84 12.13
C GLU A 725 39.11 -22.00 13.28
N VAL A 726 38.73 -22.36 14.51
CA VAL A 726 39.33 -21.87 15.77
C VAL A 726 39.37 -23.00 16.80
N ALA A 727 40.45 -23.09 17.57
CA ALA A 727 40.55 -24.02 18.70
C ALA A 727 39.97 -23.37 19.96
N LEU A 728 39.11 -24.09 20.69
CA LEU A 728 38.44 -23.59 21.88
C LEU A 728 38.60 -24.60 23.02
N SER A 729 39.06 -24.12 24.18
CA SER A 729 39.31 -24.96 25.36
C SER A 729 38.85 -24.28 26.65
N GLY A 730 38.81 -25.03 27.76
CA GLY A 730 38.58 -24.46 29.09
C GLY A 730 37.12 -24.53 29.58
N PRO A 731 36.79 -23.86 30.71
CA PRO A 731 35.56 -24.12 31.47
C PRO A 731 34.25 -23.98 30.70
N ARG A 732 34.20 -23.11 29.68
CA ARG A 732 32.99 -22.88 28.87
C ARG A 732 32.72 -23.97 27.83
N VAL A 733 33.74 -24.78 27.50
CA VAL A 733 33.64 -25.89 26.55
C VAL A 733 33.21 -27.14 27.31
N VAL A 734 32.10 -27.75 26.87
CA VAL A 734 31.49 -28.92 27.47
C VAL A 734 31.57 -30.08 26.49
N ARG A 735 32.12 -31.23 26.92
CA ARG A 735 32.10 -32.48 26.12
C ARG A 735 31.14 -33.49 26.73
N ASP A 736 31.50 -33.97 27.91
CA ASP A 736 30.61 -34.72 28.82
C ASP A 736 30.54 -34.03 30.20
N ALA A 737 31.57 -33.24 30.52
CA ALA A 737 31.61 -32.25 31.59
C ALA A 737 32.21 -30.93 31.05
N PRO A 738 32.07 -29.80 31.77
CA PRO A 738 32.78 -28.55 31.49
C PRO A 738 34.31 -28.69 31.62
N GLY A 739 35.07 -27.83 30.94
CA GLY A 739 36.55 -27.90 30.92
C GLY A 739 37.12 -28.71 29.76
N GLY A 740 36.37 -28.89 28.67
CA GLY A 740 36.77 -29.64 27.48
C GLY A 740 37.60 -28.84 26.48
N GLU A 741 37.74 -29.40 25.28
CA GLU A 741 38.45 -28.84 24.12
C GLU A 741 37.76 -29.31 22.82
N ILE A 742 37.61 -28.42 21.85
CA ILE A 742 37.06 -28.65 20.50
C ILE A 742 37.80 -27.79 19.45
N VAL A 743 37.65 -28.13 18.17
CA VAL A 743 37.89 -27.19 17.06
C VAL A 743 36.55 -26.87 16.40
N ALA A 744 36.24 -25.60 16.21
CA ALA A 744 34.95 -25.11 15.73
C ALA A 744 35.11 -24.16 14.54
N LEU A 745 34.11 -24.12 13.65
CA LEU A 745 34.07 -23.20 12.52
C LEU A 745 33.53 -21.83 12.95
N TRP A 746 34.29 -20.77 12.71
CA TRP A 746 33.83 -19.39 12.84
C TRP A 746 33.43 -18.79 11.50
N ASP A 747 34.05 -19.23 10.40
CA ASP A 747 33.61 -18.85 9.05
C ASP A 747 32.26 -19.52 8.79
N ARG A 748 31.30 -18.74 8.28
CA ARG A 748 29.91 -19.14 8.05
C ARG A 748 29.76 -20.01 6.81
N ASP A 749 30.64 -19.81 5.83
CA ASP A 749 30.59 -20.50 4.54
C ASP A 749 31.25 -21.89 4.58
N LEU A 750 31.68 -22.37 5.75
CA LEU A 750 32.33 -23.68 5.90
C LEU A 750 31.43 -24.69 6.65
N ARG A 751 31.53 -25.96 6.28
CA ARG A 751 30.91 -27.09 6.99
C ARG A 751 31.74 -28.36 6.88
N TYR A 752 31.61 -29.27 7.84
CA TYR A 752 32.15 -30.63 7.74
C TYR A 752 31.15 -31.62 7.11
N SER A 753 29.85 -31.33 7.17
CA SER A 753 28.76 -32.23 6.77
C SER A 753 28.36 -32.14 5.29
N THR A 754 27.41 -33.01 4.90
CA THR A 754 26.53 -32.75 3.75
C THR A 754 25.74 -31.45 3.96
N GLN A 755 25.24 -30.88 2.85
CA GLN A 755 24.53 -29.60 2.87
C GLN A 755 23.13 -29.73 3.50
N GLN A 756 22.74 -28.72 4.27
CA GLN A 756 21.40 -28.46 4.81
C GLN A 756 21.01 -27.00 4.49
N ALA A 757 19.90 -26.48 5.02
CA ALA A 757 19.53 -25.07 4.81
C ALA A 757 20.24 -24.10 5.77
N GLY A 758 20.69 -24.59 6.94
CA GLY A 758 21.56 -23.88 7.87
C GLY A 758 22.12 -24.80 8.94
N TYR A 759 23.01 -24.26 9.78
CA TYR A 759 23.71 -25.02 10.83
C TYR A 759 23.88 -24.21 12.11
N HIS A 760 24.22 -24.95 13.16
CA HIS A 760 24.64 -24.47 14.47
C HIS A 760 25.73 -25.40 15.02
N GLY A 761 26.28 -25.09 16.19
CA GLY A 761 27.31 -25.91 16.84
C GLY A 761 28.75 -25.43 16.63
N GLY A 762 28.96 -24.35 15.87
CA GLY A 762 30.26 -23.71 15.65
C GLY A 762 30.53 -22.54 16.60
N ALA A 763 31.36 -21.62 16.10
CA ALA A 763 31.92 -20.47 16.82
C ALA A 763 31.66 -19.13 16.11
N ALA A 764 30.84 -19.09 15.05
CA ALA A 764 30.47 -17.83 14.41
C ALA A 764 29.68 -16.95 15.40
N LEU A 765 29.78 -15.62 15.26
CA LEU A 765 29.08 -14.69 16.15
C LEU A 765 27.55 -14.91 16.11
N ALA A 766 27.02 -15.22 14.92
CA ALA A 766 25.61 -15.55 14.71
C ALA A 766 25.16 -16.91 15.29
N GLU A 767 26.07 -17.82 15.63
CA GLU A 767 25.77 -19.07 16.36
C GLU A 767 25.84 -18.85 17.89
N PHE A 768 26.82 -18.07 18.33
CA PHE A 768 27.17 -17.91 19.74
C PHE A 768 26.36 -16.85 20.48
N ALA A 769 25.88 -15.81 19.79
CA ALA A 769 25.12 -14.71 20.38
C ALA A 769 23.62 -15.03 20.42
N ILE A 770 23.12 -15.39 21.60
CA ILE A 770 21.69 -15.64 21.81
C ILE A 770 20.97 -14.33 22.18
N PRO A 771 19.95 -13.90 21.43
CA PRO A 771 19.14 -12.73 21.78
C PRO A 771 18.25 -12.99 23.01
N VAL A 772 18.02 -11.94 23.80
CA VAL A 772 17.12 -11.93 24.95
C VAL A 772 16.18 -10.73 24.82
N LEU A 773 14.90 -11.02 24.59
CA LEU A 773 13.81 -10.03 24.57
C LEU A 773 12.96 -10.18 25.83
N ALA A 774 12.42 -9.07 26.34
CA ALA A 774 11.52 -9.06 27.47
C ALA A 774 10.31 -8.16 27.17
N PHE A 775 9.10 -8.68 27.37
CA PHE A 775 7.86 -7.99 27.01
C PHE A 775 6.86 -7.96 28.17
N LEU A 776 6.14 -6.85 28.28
CA LEU A 776 4.95 -6.69 29.11
C LEU A 776 3.81 -6.09 28.26
N THR A 777 2.56 -6.34 28.65
CA THR A 777 1.42 -5.61 28.11
C THR A 777 1.56 -4.11 28.41
N PHE A 778 1.10 -3.25 27.49
CA PHE A 778 1.20 -1.80 27.65
C PHE A 778 0.63 -1.32 29.00
N ASN A 779 1.26 -0.29 29.59
CA ASN A 779 0.91 0.28 30.90
C ASN A 779 1.08 -0.65 32.12
N SER A 780 1.68 -1.83 31.95
CA SER A 780 2.19 -2.65 33.07
C SER A 780 3.19 -1.90 33.96
N THR A 781 3.32 -2.31 35.22
CA THR A 781 4.30 -1.73 36.16
C THR A 781 5.57 -2.60 36.18
N PRO A 782 6.66 -2.23 35.49
CA PRO A 782 7.76 -3.14 35.22
C PRO A 782 8.44 -3.72 36.48
N PRO A 783 9.01 -4.95 36.39
CA PRO A 783 9.90 -5.51 37.40
C PRO A 783 11.04 -4.54 37.77
N LYS A 784 11.51 -4.60 39.03
CA LYS A 784 12.53 -3.66 39.52
C LYS A 784 13.83 -3.81 38.74
N GLY A 785 14.18 -2.79 37.97
CA GLY A 785 15.42 -2.71 37.19
C GLY A 785 15.21 -2.90 35.69
N TRP A 786 14.01 -3.32 35.26
CA TRP A 786 13.64 -3.29 33.84
C TRP A 786 13.46 -1.84 33.38
N ARG A 787 13.87 -1.56 32.13
CA ARG A 787 13.80 -0.23 31.51
C ARG A 787 13.16 -0.35 30.13
N GLU A 788 12.10 0.40 29.87
CA GLU A 788 11.37 0.32 28.60
C GLU A 788 12.25 0.77 27.42
N LEU A 789 12.26 0.00 26.32
CA LEU A 789 13.08 0.28 25.14
C LEU A 789 12.50 1.43 24.31
N GLY A 790 13.40 2.21 23.73
CA GLY A 790 13.05 3.12 22.62
C GLY A 790 13.01 2.36 21.29
N ASP A 791 13.17 3.09 20.18
CA ASP A 791 13.63 2.46 18.95
C ASP A 791 14.96 1.70 19.17
N GLN A 792 15.11 0.54 18.54
CA GLN A 792 16.30 -0.31 18.60
C GLN A 792 16.95 -0.49 17.23
N ARG A 793 16.36 0.09 16.18
CA ARG A 793 16.89 0.06 14.81
C ARG A 793 18.17 0.89 14.73
N PRO A 794 19.26 0.38 14.12
CA PRO A 794 20.49 1.14 13.91
C PRO A 794 20.24 2.46 13.18
N THR A 795 21.13 3.45 13.33
CA THR A 795 21.05 4.71 12.58
C THR A 795 21.00 4.47 11.07
N TRP A 796 21.88 3.63 10.54
CA TRP A 796 21.93 3.23 9.12
C TRP A 796 20.73 2.40 8.64
N TRP A 797 19.92 1.87 9.56
CA TRP A 797 18.69 1.11 9.22
C TRP A 797 17.53 2.03 8.85
N ARG A 798 17.56 3.28 9.33
CA ARG A 798 16.66 4.35 8.90
C ARG A 798 17.17 4.92 7.57
N LEU A 799 16.26 5.03 6.61
CA LEU A 799 16.50 5.67 5.30
C LEU A 799 15.72 6.99 5.17
N GLU A 800 15.21 7.51 6.28
CA GLU A 800 14.65 8.86 6.35
C GLU A 800 15.82 9.85 6.25
N THR A 801 15.90 10.57 5.14
CA THR A 801 16.88 11.65 4.97
C THR A 801 16.53 12.80 5.90
N GLU A 802 17.25 12.93 7.02
CA GLU A 802 17.37 14.24 7.68
C GLU A 802 18.04 15.17 6.67
N GLU A 803 17.35 16.23 6.22
CA GLU A 803 17.80 17.18 5.18
C GLU A 803 19.04 17.98 5.62
N THR A 804 20.17 17.28 5.64
CA THR A 804 21.49 17.82 5.93
C THR A 804 21.94 18.55 4.67
N GLN A 805 21.78 19.87 4.65
CA GLN A 805 22.26 20.71 3.55
C GLN A 805 23.77 20.54 3.39
N ALA A 806 24.18 19.73 2.43
CA ALA A 806 25.58 19.47 2.16
C ALA A 806 26.26 20.73 1.60
N GLU A 807 27.20 21.30 2.34
CA GLU A 807 28.08 22.34 1.79
C GLU A 807 28.80 21.77 0.55
N PRO A 808 28.81 22.49 -0.59
CA PRO A 808 29.43 22.00 -1.80
C PRO A 808 30.96 21.95 -1.62
N LEU A 809 31.52 20.74 -1.62
CA LEU A 809 32.96 20.49 -1.60
C LEU A 809 33.63 21.15 -2.82
N SER A 810 34.17 22.34 -2.61
CA SER A 810 34.81 23.13 -3.67
C SER A 810 36.09 22.44 -4.18
N PRO A 811 36.36 22.41 -5.51
CA PRO A 811 37.41 21.54 -6.05
C PRO A 811 38.84 21.89 -5.60
N LEU A 812 39.68 20.86 -5.46
CA LEU A 812 41.12 20.97 -5.23
C LEU A 812 41.82 21.71 -6.38
N ALA A 813 42.09 23.01 -6.17
CA ALA A 813 42.92 23.83 -7.05
C ALA A 813 44.42 23.74 -6.68
N GLN A 814 45.28 23.97 -7.67
CA GLN A 814 46.71 23.68 -7.59
C GLN A 814 47.53 24.83 -6.95
N ALA A 815 48.71 24.50 -6.42
CA ALA A 815 49.54 25.42 -5.65
C ALA A 815 50.36 26.40 -6.51
N SER A 816 50.54 27.64 -6.04
CA SER A 816 51.82 28.39 -6.10
C SER A 816 51.82 29.73 -5.32
N ALA A 817 52.88 29.93 -4.54
CA ALA A 817 53.63 31.17 -4.27
C ALA A 817 52.98 32.46 -3.68
N GLU A 818 53.55 32.91 -2.55
CA GLU A 818 53.76 34.32 -2.13
C GLU A 818 54.59 35.15 -3.16
N PRO A 819 54.82 36.49 -3.03
CA PRO A 819 54.59 37.46 -1.92
C PRO A 819 53.95 38.81 -2.44
N PRO A 820 54.29 40.03 -1.95
CA PRO A 820 54.32 40.62 -0.59
C PRO A 820 53.30 41.81 -0.43
N ALA A 821 53.38 42.56 0.68
CA ALA A 821 52.51 43.70 1.02
C ALA A 821 53.22 45.10 0.91
N PRO A 822 52.75 46.24 1.49
CA PRO A 822 51.99 47.25 0.70
C PRO A 822 52.45 48.72 0.85
N GLN A 823 52.02 49.64 -0.06
CA GLN A 823 52.07 51.12 0.13
C GLN A 823 50.85 51.84 -0.49
N ALA A 824 50.71 53.16 -0.24
CA ALA A 824 49.44 53.91 -0.17
C ALA A 824 49.31 55.10 -1.18
N PRO A 825 48.22 55.92 -1.20
CA PRO A 825 47.74 56.68 -2.38
C PRO A 825 48.21 58.16 -2.42
N PRO A 826 47.76 59.04 -3.37
CA PRO A 826 46.53 59.86 -3.13
C PRO A 826 45.76 60.49 -4.36
N THR A 827 44.54 61.04 -4.12
CA THR A 827 43.89 62.24 -4.76
C THR A 827 43.56 62.32 -6.29
N VAL A 828 42.57 63.11 -6.83
CA VAL A 828 41.27 63.68 -6.36
C VAL A 828 40.43 64.35 -7.52
N THR A 829 39.13 64.61 -7.29
CA THR A 829 38.14 65.52 -8.00
C THR A 829 37.77 65.39 -9.49
N VAL A 830 36.56 64.85 -9.76
CA VAL A 830 35.28 65.56 -10.14
C VAL A 830 35.29 66.77 -11.12
N LYS A 831 34.47 66.69 -12.19
CA LYS A 831 33.44 67.72 -12.54
C LYS A 831 32.33 67.22 -13.51
N GLU A 832 31.22 67.96 -13.60
CA GLU A 832 29.92 67.56 -14.20
C GLU A 832 29.36 68.56 -15.23
N SER A 833 28.49 68.09 -16.15
CA SER A 833 27.40 68.81 -16.87
C SER A 833 26.84 67.92 -18.00
N SER A 834 25.55 67.88 -18.38
CA SER A 834 24.29 68.43 -17.82
C SER A 834 23.09 67.90 -18.65
N ASP A 835 21.92 67.69 -18.02
CA ASP A 835 20.52 67.90 -18.47
C ASP A 835 20.08 67.66 -19.95
N ALA A 836 18.90 67.09 -20.25
CA ALA A 836 17.77 66.66 -19.40
C ALA A 836 16.77 65.75 -20.15
N LEU A 837 15.99 64.96 -19.38
CA LEU A 837 14.60 64.46 -19.56
C LEU A 837 14.09 64.16 -21.00
N PHE A 838 13.44 63.04 -21.32
CA PHE A 838 12.92 61.83 -20.60
C PHE A 838 12.39 60.86 -21.72
N GLU A 839 11.82 59.65 -21.57
CA GLU A 839 11.34 58.73 -20.51
C GLU A 839 11.15 57.33 -21.20
N LEU A 840 10.87 56.15 -20.62
CA LEU A 840 10.67 55.62 -19.26
C LEU A 840 10.92 54.09 -19.33
N GLU A 841 11.86 53.50 -18.58
CA GLU A 841 11.87 52.03 -18.35
C GLU A 841 12.59 51.63 -17.04
N ALA A 842 12.42 50.38 -16.60
CA ALA A 842 12.51 49.96 -15.20
C ALA A 842 13.93 49.89 -14.58
N GLU A 843 14.02 50.24 -13.28
CA GLU A 843 15.27 50.20 -12.51
C GLU A 843 15.68 48.81 -12.02
N ARG A 844 17.00 48.56 -12.02
CA ARG A 844 17.69 47.66 -11.09
C ARG A 844 18.68 48.47 -10.26
N ARG A 845 18.68 48.32 -8.93
CA ARG A 845 19.82 48.56 -8.01
C ARG A 845 19.58 47.70 -6.76
N HIS A 846 20.40 46.69 -6.46
CA HIS A 846 21.78 46.67 -5.94
C HIS A 846 21.88 46.81 -4.41
N SER A 847 22.74 45.96 -3.83
CA SER A 847 22.84 45.67 -2.39
C SER A 847 23.73 46.64 -1.60
N PRO A 848 23.58 46.68 -0.26
CA PRO A 848 24.65 46.98 0.67
C PRO A 848 25.59 45.76 0.86
N GLU A 849 26.72 45.96 1.53
CA GLU A 849 27.76 44.96 1.77
C GLU A 849 27.40 43.96 2.89
N PRO A 850 27.95 42.72 2.88
CA PRO A 850 27.76 41.76 3.95
C PRO A 850 28.60 42.11 5.19
N VAL A 851 27.97 42.06 6.37
CA VAL A 851 28.66 42.11 7.66
C VAL A 851 29.43 40.80 7.88
N ALA A 852 30.64 40.88 8.43
CA ALA A 852 31.46 39.70 8.71
C ALA A 852 30.81 38.79 9.77
N ALA A 853 30.41 37.58 9.37
CA ALA A 853 29.95 36.54 10.27
C ALA A 853 31.11 35.97 11.13
N PRO A 854 30.83 35.46 12.34
CA PRO A 854 31.84 34.77 13.15
C PRO A 854 32.28 33.46 12.49
N ARG A 855 33.41 32.91 12.95
CA ARG A 855 33.85 31.56 12.57
C ARG A 855 32.85 30.52 13.08
N PRO A 856 32.59 29.42 12.34
CA PRO A 856 31.91 28.26 12.91
C PRO A 856 32.78 27.66 14.01
N GLU A 857 32.22 27.56 15.21
CA GLU A 857 32.73 26.69 16.27
C GLU A 857 32.26 25.24 16.01
N PRO A 858 32.95 24.21 16.54
CA PRO A 858 32.59 22.82 16.25
C PRO A 858 31.18 22.48 16.72
N THR A 859 30.45 21.69 15.92
CA THR A 859 29.07 21.26 16.18
C THR A 859 28.94 20.71 17.60
N PRO A 860 28.08 21.30 18.45
CA PRO A 860 28.00 20.89 19.85
C PRO A 860 27.36 19.50 20.00
N ALA A 861 27.65 18.85 21.13
CA ALA A 861 27.03 17.59 21.50
C ALA A 861 25.50 17.74 21.68
N PRO A 862 24.70 16.65 21.58
CA PRO A 862 23.26 16.69 21.87
C PRO A 862 22.91 17.19 23.29
N ASP A 863 23.89 17.26 24.19
CA ASP A 863 23.76 17.88 25.50
C ASP A 863 23.68 19.42 25.49
N ASP A 864 24.03 20.11 24.41
CA ASP A 864 23.95 21.57 24.34
C ASP A 864 22.59 22.04 23.79
N LEU A 865 22.09 21.40 22.73
CA LEU A 865 20.82 21.77 22.08
C LEU A 865 19.61 21.78 23.05
N ALA A 866 19.56 20.83 24.01
CA ALA A 866 18.54 20.84 25.06
C ALA A 866 18.69 22.03 26.04
N THR A 867 19.92 22.48 26.27
CA THR A 867 20.25 23.65 27.11
C THR A 867 19.89 24.94 26.37
N ALA A 868 20.25 25.05 25.08
CA ALA A 868 19.91 26.16 24.20
C ALA A 868 18.38 26.32 24.06
N LEU A 869 17.64 25.23 23.85
CA LEU A 869 16.18 25.23 23.82
C LEU A 869 15.57 25.88 25.07
N LEU A 870 16.01 25.45 26.26
CA LEU A 870 15.52 26.02 27.53
C LEU A 870 15.94 27.48 27.75
N ALA A 871 17.03 27.93 27.10
CA ALA A 871 17.48 29.31 27.11
C ALA A 871 16.76 30.21 26.08
N SER A 872 16.21 29.64 24.99
CA SER A 872 15.50 30.39 23.93
C SER A 872 14.36 31.25 24.50
N GLU A 873 14.06 32.38 23.85
CA GLU A 873 12.99 33.25 24.32
C GLU A 873 11.61 32.63 24.05
N THR A 874 11.41 32.04 22.87
CA THR A 874 10.17 31.36 22.47
C THR A 874 9.76 30.27 23.47
N PHE A 875 10.69 29.42 23.92
CA PHE A 875 10.40 28.39 24.92
C PHE A 875 10.03 29.00 26.30
N ARG A 876 10.71 30.08 26.71
CA ARG A 876 10.38 30.80 27.95
C ARG A 876 9.00 31.45 27.87
N GLN A 877 8.61 32.01 26.73
CA GLN A 877 7.27 32.54 26.49
C GLN A 877 6.20 31.43 26.56
N GLN A 878 6.42 30.26 25.95
CA GLN A 878 5.49 29.12 26.08
C GLN A 878 5.37 28.62 27.53
N MET A 879 6.48 28.53 28.26
CA MET A 879 6.50 28.21 29.69
C MET A 879 5.75 29.23 30.57
N ASP A 880 5.65 30.49 30.15
CA ASP A 880 4.90 31.54 30.84
C ASP A 880 3.39 31.50 30.53
N LEU A 881 2.99 31.05 29.33
CA LEU A 881 1.60 30.83 28.95
C LEU A 881 0.95 29.61 29.62
N MET A 882 1.74 28.68 30.17
CA MET A 882 1.22 27.50 30.87
C MET A 882 0.57 27.86 32.22
N ALA A 883 -0.75 27.64 32.33
CA ALA A 883 -1.53 27.82 33.56
C ALA A 883 -1.01 27.02 34.79
N ARG A 884 -0.17 25.99 34.56
CA ARG A 884 0.59 25.29 35.60
C ARG A 884 1.97 24.90 35.05
N LYS A 885 3.00 25.66 35.41
CA LYS A 885 4.37 25.45 34.93
C LYS A 885 4.92 24.08 35.35
N PRO A 886 5.34 23.22 34.40
CA PRO A 886 6.05 21.97 34.70
C PRO A 886 7.48 22.24 35.21
N PRO A 887 8.11 21.30 35.94
CA PRO A 887 9.47 21.47 36.45
C PRO A 887 10.49 21.36 35.30
N LEU A 888 11.17 22.47 34.99
CA LEU A 888 12.11 22.61 33.86
C LEU A 888 13.08 21.43 33.68
N GLY A 889 13.76 20.99 34.75
CA GLY A 889 14.72 19.88 34.68
C GLY A 889 14.12 18.51 34.27
N LYS A 890 12.80 18.33 34.34
CA LYS A 890 12.13 17.15 33.74
C LYS A 890 11.86 17.33 32.24
N ILE A 891 11.62 18.56 31.79
CA ILE A 891 11.43 18.89 30.37
C ILE A 891 12.77 18.75 29.66
N GLU A 892 13.82 19.31 30.25
CA GLU A 892 15.21 19.17 29.79
C GLU A 892 15.61 17.69 29.68
N ALA A 893 15.36 16.89 30.73
CA ALA A 893 15.62 15.45 30.70
C ALA A 893 14.75 14.70 29.66
N ALA A 894 13.52 15.17 29.37
CA ALA A 894 12.69 14.61 28.31
C ALA A 894 13.25 14.91 26.92
N VAL A 895 13.66 16.16 26.67
CA VAL A 895 14.26 16.58 25.40
C VAL A 895 15.60 15.88 25.18
N ARG A 896 16.50 15.83 26.18
CA ARG A 896 17.74 15.03 26.11
C ARG A 896 17.45 13.56 25.83
N ALA A 897 16.42 12.97 26.45
CA ALA A 897 16.05 11.58 26.23
C ALA A 897 15.51 11.31 24.81
N LEU A 898 14.76 12.25 24.23
CA LEU A 898 14.25 12.18 22.86
C LEU A 898 15.36 12.42 21.83
N LEU A 899 16.19 13.46 21.99
CA LEU A 899 17.35 13.72 21.12
C LEU A 899 18.28 12.50 21.02
N ASN A 900 18.56 11.84 22.15
CA ASN A 900 19.41 10.64 22.22
C ASN A 900 18.71 9.34 21.76
N SER A 901 17.49 9.38 21.21
CA SER A 901 16.78 8.17 20.75
C SER A 901 15.92 8.39 19.49
N GLY A 902 15.68 9.63 19.07
CA GLY A 902 14.74 10.05 18.02
C GLY A 902 13.26 9.82 18.38
N THR A 903 12.94 8.57 18.74
CA THR A 903 11.59 8.04 18.89
C THR A 903 11.47 7.22 20.18
N LEU A 904 10.48 7.53 21.04
CA LEU A 904 10.26 6.89 22.34
C LEU A 904 8.78 6.70 22.67
N PRO A 905 8.38 5.53 23.24
CA PRO A 905 7.08 5.39 23.90
C PRO A 905 6.88 6.45 24.99
N VAL A 906 5.65 6.95 25.11
CA VAL A 906 5.22 7.93 26.12
C VAL A 906 5.55 7.44 27.55
N THR A 907 5.34 6.15 27.82
CA THR A 907 5.68 5.47 29.08
C THR A 907 7.19 5.37 29.33
N ALA A 908 8.00 5.04 28.32
CA ALA A 908 9.45 5.05 28.40
C ALA A 908 10.00 6.46 28.72
N LEU A 909 9.46 7.50 28.08
CA LEU A 909 9.85 8.88 28.34
C LEU A 909 9.54 9.29 29.79
N ALA A 910 8.34 8.97 30.28
CA ALA A 910 7.93 9.23 31.66
C ALA A 910 8.85 8.53 32.69
N GLN A 911 9.25 7.28 32.42
CA GLN A 911 10.22 6.55 33.25
C GLN A 911 11.59 7.25 33.29
N ARG A 912 12.11 7.68 32.13
CA ARG A 912 13.42 8.37 32.02
C ARG A 912 13.48 9.68 32.83
N VAL A 913 12.35 10.40 32.98
CA VAL A 913 12.27 11.65 33.76
C VAL A 913 11.74 11.48 35.20
N GLY A 914 11.65 10.24 35.68
CA GLY A 914 11.18 9.94 37.04
C GLY A 914 9.73 10.36 37.32
N GLU A 915 8.85 10.30 36.30
CA GLU A 915 7.41 10.30 36.49
C GLU A 915 6.85 8.86 36.59
N ARG A 916 5.57 8.74 36.95
CA ARG A 916 4.87 7.45 36.96
C ARG A 916 4.24 7.19 35.59
N ALA A 917 4.27 5.95 35.12
CA ALA A 917 3.61 5.53 33.88
C ALA A 917 2.12 5.97 33.81
N THR A 918 1.40 5.95 34.93
CA THR A 918 0.00 6.42 35.04
C THR A 918 -0.19 7.95 34.89
N ARG A 919 0.85 8.69 34.53
CA ARG A 919 0.82 10.12 34.19
C ARG A 919 1.47 10.42 32.84
N ALA A 920 1.93 9.38 32.12
CA ALA A 920 2.78 9.54 30.96
C ALA A 920 2.07 10.34 29.86
N ASP A 921 0.82 10.00 29.53
CA ASP A 921 0.00 10.71 28.53
C ASP A 921 -0.17 12.20 28.87
N GLY A 922 -0.39 12.51 30.15
CA GLY A 922 -0.50 13.89 30.63
C GLY A 922 0.83 14.68 30.60
N PHE A 923 1.96 13.98 30.75
CA PHE A 923 3.28 14.58 30.59
C PHE A 923 3.63 14.78 29.09
N ALA A 924 3.27 13.83 28.24
CA ALA A 924 3.41 13.93 26.79
C ALA A 924 2.56 15.06 26.21
N ALA A 925 1.31 15.23 26.67
CA ALA A 925 0.46 16.35 26.28
C ALA A 925 1.05 17.72 26.71
N VAL A 926 1.65 17.80 27.91
CA VAL A 926 2.38 18.99 28.37
C VAL A 926 3.62 19.26 27.53
N LEU A 927 4.37 18.23 27.13
CA LEU A 927 5.55 18.38 26.28
C LEU A 927 5.16 18.79 24.85
N GLY A 928 4.10 18.21 24.29
CA GLY A 928 3.53 18.62 22.99
C GLY A 928 3.02 20.06 23.01
N GLN A 929 2.35 20.49 24.08
CA GLN A 929 1.93 21.90 24.24
C GLN A 929 3.12 22.88 24.30
N LEU A 930 4.28 22.45 24.79
CA LEU A 930 5.48 23.28 24.88
C LEU A 930 6.32 23.27 23.60
N LEU A 931 6.33 22.16 22.85
CA LEU A 931 7.19 21.98 21.68
C LEU A 931 6.47 22.26 20.35
N ASN A 932 5.17 22.03 20.24
CA ASN A 932 4.41 22.27 19.00
C ASN A 932 3.80 23.68 19.01
N TYR A 933 4.58 24.66 18.59
CA TYR A 933 4.18 26.07 18.54
C TYR A 933 3.76 26.47 17.13
N ASP A 934 2.84 27.44 17.03
CA ASP A 934 2.26 27.98 15.78
C ASP A 934 1.79 26.92 14.74
N GLY A 935 1.41 25.73 15.22
CA GLY A 935 0.94 24.61 14.38
C GLY A 935 2.03 23.68 13.84
N VAL A 936 3.31 23.97 14.05
CA VAL A 936 4.44 23.12 13.65
C VAL A 936 4.52 21.90 14.57
N GLN A 937 4.66 20.70 14.00
CA GLN A 937 4.74 19.44 14.75
C GLN A 937 6.19 19.03 15.01
N VAL A 938 6.84 19.73 15.95
CA VAL A 938 8.19 19.41 16.43
C VAL A 938 8.21 18.07 17.19
N LEU A 939 7.15 17.79 17.96
CA LEU A 939 6.91 16.54 18.67
C LEU A 939 5.64 15.87 18.14
N GLU A 940 5.83 14.85 17.33
CA GLU A 940 4.77 14.06 16.71
C GLU A 940 4.36 12.87 17.60
N ILE A 941 3.08 12.51 17.61
CA ILE A 941 2.61 11.21 18.11
C ILE A 941 2.40 10.31 16.89
N LEU A 942 3.13 9.21 16.82
CA LEU A 942 3.06 8.26 15.70
C LEU A 942 1.68 7.56 15.62
N PRO A 943 1.34 6.90 14.48
CA PRO A 943 0.03 6.25 14.29
C PRO A 943 -0.36 5.15 15.29
N ASP A 944 0.53 4.72 16.18
CA ASP A 944 0.20 3.85 17.32
C ASP A 944 -0.49 4.60 18.48
N GLY A 945 -0.54 5.93 18.42
CA GLY A 945 -1.13 6.82 19.43
C GLY A 945 -0.35 6.89 20.75
N ARG A 946 0.87 6.33 20.82
CA ARG A 946 1.60 6.07 22.09
C ARG A 946 3.11 6.28 22.00
N THR A 947 3.66 6.45 20.81
CA THR A 947 5.09 6.71 20.59
C THR A 947 5.30 8.14 20.11
N LEU A 948 6.22 8.85 20.75
CA LEU A 948 6.63 10.20 20.41
C LEU A 948 7.84 10.18 19.48
N ARG A 949 7.80 10.94 18.39
CA ARG A 949 8.97 11.27 17.53
C ARG A 949 9.31 12.75 17.69
N LEU A 950 10.58 13.06 17.93
CA LEU A 950 11.08 14.44 17.97
C LEU A 950 11.75 14.76 16.63
N ASN A 951 11.26 15.79 15.92
CA ASN A 951 11.91 16.31 14.72
C ASN A 951 12.95 17.37 15.12
N THR A 952 14.22 17.00 15.10
CA THR A 952 15.34 17.87 15.50
C THR A 952 15.54 19.07 14.57
N ALA A 953 15.17 18.97 13.28
CA ALA A 953 15.27 20.09 12.35
C ALA A 953 14.23 21.17 12.66
N LEU A 954 12.95 20.77 12.79
CA LEU A 954 11.87 21.68 13.19
C LEU A 954 12.08 22.25 14.61
N LEU A 955 12.70 21.49 15.51
CA LEU A 955 13.07 21.98 16.85
C LEU A 955 14.06 23.15 16.77
N ARG A 956 15.06 23.09 15.87
CA ARG A 956 16.02 24.18 15.66
C ARG A 956 15.36 25.41 15.06
N GLU A 957 14.62 25.21 13.97
CA GLU A 957 13.95 26.26 13.22
C GLU A 957 12.92 27.03 14.06
N GLN A 958 12.05 26.31 14.79
CA GLN A 958 10.95 26.92 15.55
C GLN A 958 11.42 27.67 16.82
N PHE A 959 12.60 27.33 17.37
CA PHE A 959 13.12 27.94 18.61
C PHE A 959 14.35 28.83 18.44
N ASP A 960 14.86 28.98 17.21
CA ASP A 960 16.09 29.73 16.87
C ASP A 960 17.32 29.25 17.69
N VAL A 961 17.59 27.94 17.61
CA VAL A 961 18.69 27.26 18.32
C VAL A 961 19.48 26.35 17.37
N GLN A 962 20.80 26.25 17.57
CA GLN A 962 21.73 25.50 16.70
C GLN A 962 22.21 24.20 17.38
#